data_AF-A0A961BIL2-F1
#
_entry.id   AF-A0A961BIL2-F1
#
_cell.length_a   1.000
_cell.length_b   1.000
_cell.length_c   1.000
_cell.angle_alpha   90.00
_cell.angle_beta   90.00
_cell.angle_gamma   90.00
#
_symmetry.space_group_name_H-M   'P 1'
#
loop_
_entity.id
_entity.type
_entity.pdbx_description
1 polymer ?
#
loop_
_entity_poly.entity_id
_entity_poly.type
_entity_poly.pdbx_seq_one_letter_code
_entity_poly.pdbx_strand_id
1 'polypeptide(L)'
;MSGHPKIVIHRSLGAAVMGVVWAFSLHTGRVCAQVQKYQDAEIPNQAPTTSTNESSEDLSRMAWNQYDAGEYVQARDQFKSLLAKDPADSAAARGLILSTYRAGDPVEAYALARAHEADIPNARGVVLGMVEGDAWKLVDSKEYKKADDLIGGFKDEPSLGKVREEIGRHEVEQALIAGRSNEAVTLAEGYGLDSQKLSSTQSRLLVAKAEQLQASGKYRESLKVLEEADDISSLDRGAQKLKAWGLYHTRQFKGSAELFESLYRQIPERDMAEGLTYSLQQSGRVSDLAHKSEELGGAMKTTAQPVTDAIVERERLRQDDLKKQQAANELGHVVTTSPASGGSTVFVHPEGALDRSWSATGSAPLAAVNPGQFNRGGRHLMAGTSRMALGSGFRVKQGDSGTSQLTAMELPALEGEMVFGPNGNQSLGLSVRRHTLDTGSVNLNHFYGSAPTGGRLVKVAPVTRVDTLVEPRLSYRREEGNLGFFAELGTTPIGGSVSALPVGAIGIDWKQPEYHWRAEVFSESVTESMLSWVGAKDPYTGNDWGRVTETGVRAEGWHQLSGPWGVYGDVKASYLGGEGVADNSSFAGTVALSYNLDVDGFEYFSIGPSVHYEHYDKNLSQFTHGHGGYFSPDSMLQAMMGVSFQTESGHPWMMEGFVGGGWQTNDQASAAVLPLSPDGRYYDSLSDSSAVFTARLQGTWALAPQWQVGAQAGYAKTASYEEYGGALFLRYLMSPTASIDRGDLYRR
;
A
#
# COMPACT_ATOMS: atom_id res chain seq x y z
N MET A 1 31.20 -9.89 -59.27
CA MET A 1 30.29 -10.46 -58.24
C MET A 1 31.15 -11.06 -57.14
N SER A 2 30.67 -11.06 -55.88
CA SER A 2 31.20 -11.81 -54.71
C SER A 2 32.72 -11.86 -54.50
N GLY A 3 33.23 -11.12 -53.50
CA GLY A 3 34.62 -11.23 -53.01
C GLY A 3 34.81 -10.63 -51.61
N HIS A 4 35.14 -11.49 -50.64
CA HIS A 4 35.70 -11.16 -49.31
C HIS A 4 37.17 -10.64 -49.44
N PRO A 5 37.92 -10.14 -48.40
CA PRO A 5 37.86 -10.57 -46.97
C PRO A 5 38.36 -9.64 -45.81
N LYS A 6 38.12 -10.08 -44.54
CA LYS A 6 38.96 -9.85 -43.31
C LYS A 6 39.07 -8.36 -42.82
N ILE A 7 39.64 -7.93 -41.66
CA ILE A 7 40.13 -8.44 -40.33
C ILE A 7 40.16 -7.18 -39.38
N VAL A 8 40.02 -7.18 -38.03
CA VAL A 8 39.48 -8.11 -37.01
C VAL A 8 39.24 -7.37 -35.64
N ILE A 9 38.53 -8.02 -34.71
CA ILE A 9 38.36 -7.82 -33.23
C ILE A 9 39.15 -6.69 -32.52
N HIS A 10 38.47 -5.83 -31.72
CA HIS A 10 38.73 -5.72 -30.26
C HIS A 10 37.61 -5.08 -29.40
N ARG A 11 37.65 -5.39 -28.10
CA ARG A 11 36.66 -5.11 -27.02
C ARG A 11 36.42 -3.64 -26.67
N SER A 12 35.21 -3.31 -26.20
CA SER A 12 34.98 -2.57 -24.94
C SER A 12 33.54 -2.69 -24.42
N LEU A 13 33.35 -3.01 -23.13
CA LEU A 13 32.09 -2.79 -22.40
C LEU A 13 31.88 -1.29 -22.14
N GLY A 14 30.63 -0.83 -22.05
CA GLY A 14 30.33 0.53 -21.60
C GLY A 14 28.85 0.92 -21.59
N ALA A 15 28.25 0.94 -20.38
CA ALA A 15 27.05 1.67 -19.95
C ALA A 15 25.80 1.74 -20.87
N ALA A 16 24.69 1.16 -20.39
CA ALA A 16 23.33 1.48 -20.83
C ALA A 16 22.38 1.56 -19.62
N VAL A 17 22.28 2.74 -19.00
CA VAL A 17 21.36 3.06 -17.90
C VAL A 17 20.78 4.47 -18.11
N MET A 18 19.53 4.68 -17.70
CA MET A 18 18.67 5.87 -17.90
C MET A 18 18.06 6.03 -19.30
N GLY A 19 16.77 6.40 -19.36
CA GLY A 19 16.10 6.67 -20.65
C GLY A 19 14.59 6.89 -20.71
N VAL A 20 13.79 6.86 -19.62
CA VAL A 20 12.32 7.04 -19.71
C VAL A 20 11.72 7.88 -18.57
N VAL A 21 11.67 9.21 -18.74
CA VAL A 21 10.60 10.10 -18.21
C VAL A 21 10.50 11.35 -19.09
N TRP A 22 9.37 11.58 -19.78
CA TRP A 22 8.69 12.87 -20.02
C TRP A 22 7.79 12.83 -21.27
N ALA A 23 6.51 13.16 -21.10
CA ALA A 23 5.74 14.06 -21.98
C ALA A 23 4.31 14.25 -21.44
N PHE A 24 3.94 15.49 -21.08
CA PHE A 24 2.55 15.86 -20.75
C PHE A 24 2.39 17.37 -20.96
N SER A 25 1.55 17.83 -21.91
CA SER A 25 0.89 19.16 -21.89
C SER A 25 0.11 19.54 -23.16
N LEU A 26 -1.10 20.08 -22.92
CA LEU A 26 -1.73 21.23 -23.60
C LEU A 26 -1.92 21.26 -25.13
N HIS A 27 -3.18 21.20 -25.57
CA HIS A 27 -3.87 22.42 -26.03
C HIS A 27 -5.42 22.32 -26.02
N THR A 28 -6.08 23.48 -25.91
CA THR A 28 -7.55 23.67 -25.97
C THR A 28 -7.94 24.38 -27.27
N GLY A 29 -9.14 24.13 -27.83
CA GLY A 29 -9.49 24.71 -29.14
C GLY A 29 -10.92 24.58 -29.67
N ARG A 30 -11.87 25.33 -29.06
CA ARG A 30 -13.14 25.85 -29.62
C ARG A 30 -14.22 24.91 -30.22
N VAL A 31 -15.47 25.32 -29.96
CA VAL A 31 -16.74 24.85 -30.55
C VAL A 31 -17.08 25.68 -31.80
N CYS A 32 -17.70 25.08 -32.84
CA CYS A 32 -18.79 25.73 -33.60
C CYS A 32 -19.55 24.81 -34.58
N ALA A 33 -20.83 25.15 -34.79
CA ALA A 33 -21.70 24.84 -35.95
C ALA A 33 -22.07 23.37 -36.27
N GLN A 34 -23.35 23.02 -36.06
CA GLN A 34 -24.03 21.96 -36.81
C GLN A 34 -25.55 22.25 -36.97
N VAL A 35 -26.12 21.85 -38.11
CA VAL A 35 -27.56 21.74 -38.46
C VAL A 35 -28.39 23.05 -38.54
N GLN A 36 -28.67 23.49 -39.77
CA GLN A 36 -30.01 23.70 -40.40
C GLN A 36 -29.76 24.22 -41.84
N LYS A 37 -30.62 24.03 -42.86
CA LYS A 37 -31.94 23.36 -42.96
C LYS A 37 -32.11 22.78 -44.38
N TYR A 38 -33.19 22.04 -44.61
CA TYR A 38 -33.62 21.56 -45.93
C TYR A 38 -34.97 22.19 -46.31
N GLN A 39 -35.30 22.09 -47.60
CA GLN A 39 -36.62 22.25 -48.25
C GLN A 39 -37.11 23.66 -48.61
N ASP A 40 -37.40 23.73 -49.90
CA ASP A 40 -38.14 24.70 -50.69
C ASP A 40 -39.64 24.77 -50.31
N ALA A 41 -40.27 25.91 -50.58
CA ALA A 41 -41.69 26.00 -50.95
C ALA A 41 -41.93 27.29 -51.76
N GLU A 42 -42.87 27.25 -52.70
CA GLU A 42 -43.05 28.27 -53.75
C GLU A 42 -43.85 29.52 -53.31
N ILE A 43 -43.64 30.62 -54.04
CA ILE A 43 -44.44 31.85 -53.97
C ILE A 43 -45.51 31.85 -55.07
N PRO A 44 -46.79 32.12 -54.76
CA PRO A 44 -47.73 32.72 -55.69
C PRO A 44 -47.85 34.24 -55.46
N ASN A 45 -47.90 34.99 -56.57
CA ASN A 45 -47.84 36.45 -56.58
C ASN A 45 -49.25 37.08 -56.57
N GLN A 46 -49.49 38.08 -55.71
CA GLN A 46 -50.53 39.10 -55.97
C GLN A 46 -50.30 40.38 -55.16
N ALA A 47 -50.23 41.51 -55.87
CA ALA A 47 -50.37 42.83 -55.29
C ALA A 47 -51.79 43.35 -55.54
N PRO A 48 -52.36 44.11 -54.58
CA PRO A 48 -53.05 45.33 -54.97
C PRO A 48 -52.54 46.55 -54.17
N THR A 49 -52.49 47.69 -54.85
CA THR A 49 -52.30 49.00 -54.21
C THR A 49 -53.65 49.55 -53.77
N THR A 50 -53.81 49.86 -52.49
CA THR A 50 -54.84 50.79 -52.01
C THR A 50 -54.32 51.56 -50.81
N SER A 51 -54.43 52.89 -50.86
CA SER A 51 -54.20 53.76 -49.72
C SER A 51 -55.45 53.81 -48.84
N THR A 52 -55.42 53.16 -47.69
CA THR A 52 -56.39 53.35 -46.61
C THR A 52 -55.78 54.18 -45.49
N ASN A 53 -56.50 55.19 -45.02
CA ASN A 53 -56.26 55.72 -43.69
C ASN A 53 -56.73 54.66 -42.69
N GLU A 54 -55.87 53.70 -42.37
CA GLU A 54 -56.10 52.75 -41.30
C GLU A 54 -56.33 53.51 -40.00
N SER A 55 -57.43 53.21 -39.31
CA SER A 55 -57.72 53.83 -38.03
C SER A 55 -56.66 53.41 -37.00
N SER A 56 -56.42 54.25 -35.99
CA SER A 56 -55.53 53.87 -34.89
C SER A 56 -56.03 52.60 -34.17
N GLU A 57 -57.34 52.34 -34.19
CA GLU A 57 -57.93 51.11 -33.65
C GLU A 57 -57.54 49.87 -34.47
N ASP A 58 -57.53 49.94 -35.81
CA ASP A 58 -57.18 48.82 -36.67
C ASP A 58 -55.68 48.47 -36.58
N LEU A 59 -54.82 49.49 -36.57
CA LEU A 59 -53.39 49.31 -36.33
C LEU A 59 -53.09 48.77 -34.92
N SER A 60 -53.82 49.22 -33.89
CA SER A 60 -53.69 48.67 -32.53
C SER A 60 -54.11 47.20 -32.49
N ARG A 61 -55.21 46.84 -33.17
CA ARG A 61 -55.67 45.45 -33.35
C ARG A 61 -54.63 44.57 -34.04
N MET A 62 -53.96 45.09 -35.08
CA MET A 62 -52.89 44.39 -35.80
C MET A 62 -51.67 44.17 -34.91
N ALA A 63 -51.24 45.18 -34.15
CA ALA A 63 -50.08 45.09 -33.26
C ALA A 63 -50.30 44.07 -32.13
N TRP A 64 -51.50 44.00 -31.55
CA TRP A 64 -51.86 42.97 -30.56
C TRP A 64 -51.93 41.56 -31.18
N ASN A 65 -52.50 41.42 -32.38
CA ASN A 65 -52.49 40.13 -33.09
C ASN A 65 -51.06 39.63 -33.36
N GLN A 66 -50.11 40.52 -33.69
CA GLN A 66 -48.70 40.17 -33.86
C GLN A 66 -48.02 39.77 -32.54
N TYR A 67 -48.36 40.44 -31.43
CA TYR A 67 -47.87 40.06 -30.11
C TYR A 67 -48.36 38.65 -29.71
N ASP A 68 -49.65 38.36 -29.90
CA ASP A 68 -50.23 37.05 -29.58
C ASP A 68 -49.72 35.93 -30.52
N ALA A 69 -49.35 36.27 -31.76
CA ALA A 69 -48.67 35.36 -32.69
C ALA A 69 -47.19 35.11 -32.35
N GLY A 70 -46.62 35.82 -31.37
CA GLY A 70 -45.21 35.73 -30.99
C GLY A 70 -44.25 36.54 -31.88
N GLU A 71 -44.76 37.38 -32.77
CA GLU A 71 -43.97 38.23 -33.68
C GLU A 71 -43.49 39.51 -32.97
N TYR A 72 -42.92 39.38 -31.77
CA TYR A 72 -42.69 40.47 -30.82
C TYR A 72 -41.91 41.67 -31.38
N VAL A 73 -40.97 41.45 -32.30
CA VAL A 73 -40.22 42.53 -32.98
C VAL A 73 -41.13 43.35 -33.90
N GLN A 74 -42.02 42.70 -34.64
CA GLN A 74 -42.99 43.40 -35.52
C GLN A 74 -44.04 44.13 -34.69
N ALA A 75 -44.59 43.47 -33.66
CA ALA A 75 -45.52 44.07 -32.71
C ALA A 75 -44.94 45.33 -32.05
N ARG A 76 -43.70 45.25 -31.53
CA ARG A 76 -42.95 46.39 -30.97
C ARG A 76 -42.90 47.55 -31.96
N ASP A 77 -42.53 47.30 -33.22
CA ASP A 77 -42.34 48.35 -34.22
C ASP A 77 -43.69 48.94 -34.69
N GLN A 78 -44.78 48.18 -34.67
CA GLN A 78 -46.15 48.71 -34.85
C GLN A 78 -46.61 49.56 -33.66
N PHE A 79 -46.43 49.11 -32.40
CA PHE A 79 -46.77 49.90 -31.21
C PHE A 79 -45.96 51.20 -31.12
N LYS A 80 -44.68 51.17 -31.51
CA LYS A 80 -43.83 52.36 -31.66
C LYS A 80 -44.37 53.34 -32.72
N SER A 81 -44.93 52.80 -33.81
CA SER A 81 -45.58 53.58 -34.87
C SER A 81 -46.95 54.15 -34.46
N LEU A 82 -47.64 53.53 -33.51
CA LEU A 82 -48.87 54.06 -32.89
C LEU A 82 -48.57 55.23 -31.95
N LEU A 83 -47.59 55.08 -31.05
CA LEU A 83 -47.17 56.15 -30.14
C LEU A 83 -46.56 57.36 -30.86
N ALA A 84 -46.05 57.18 -32.08
CA ALA A 84 -45.65 58.28 -32.95
C ALA A 84 -46.84 59.09 -33.54
N LYS A 85 -48.07 58.55 -33.49
CA LYS A 85 -49.32 59.22 -33.87
C LYS A 85 -50.06 59.79 -32.66
N ASP A 86 -50.15 59.02 -31.57
CA ASP A 86 -50.71 59.45 -30.29
C ASP A 86 -49.78 59.03 -29.13
N PRO A 87 -48.93 59.95 -28.62
CA PRO A 87 -48.03 59.67 -27.50
C PRO A 87 -48.74 59.36 -26.18
N ALA A 88 -50.05 59.60 -26.06
CA ALA A 88 -50.84 59.35 -24.85
C ALA A 88 -51.61 58.01 -24.88
N ASP A 89 -51.47 57.20 -25.94
CA ASP A 89 -52.11 55.88 -26.01
C ASP A 89 -51.47 54.89 -25.02
N SER A 90 -52.03 54.84 -23.81
CA SER A 90 -51.64 53.92 -22.74
C SER A 90 -51.81 52.43 -23.11
N ALA A 91 -52.56 52.07 -24.15
CA ALA A 91 -52.67 50.70 -24.64
C ALA A 91 -51.52 50.37 -25.60
N ALA A 92 -51.18 51.28 -26.53
CA ALA A 92 -49.98 51.14 -27.36
C ALA A 92 -48.69 51.16 -26.53
N ALA A 93 -48.61 51.97 -25.47
CA ALA A 93 -47.48 51.98 -24.55
C ALA A 93 -47.34 50.63 -23.80
N ARG A 94 -48.42 50.02 -23.33
CA ARG A 94 -48.40 48.64 -22.75
C ARG A 94 -47.93 47.61 -23.78
N GLY A 95 -48.47 47.69 -24.99
CA GLY A 95 -48.08 46.82 -26.11
C GLY A 95 -46.59 46.92 -26.43
N LEU A 96 -46.06 48.14 -26.50
CA LEU A 96 -44.63 48.40 -26.74
C LEU A 96 -43.75 47.80 -25.64
N ILE A 97 -44.08 48.04 -24.37
CA ILE A 97 -43.33 47.51 -23.21
C ILE A 97 -43.27 45.98 -23.24
N LEU A 98 -44.43 45.32 -23.37
CA LEU A 98 -44.52 43.86 -23.37
C LEU A 98 -43.83 43.25 -24.60
N SER A 99 -44.00 43.85 -25.79
CA SER A 99 -43.35 43.39 -27.02
C SER A 99 -41.82 43.52 -26.93
N THR A 100 -41.32 44.61 -26.35
CA THR A 100 -39.87 44.83 -26.16
C THR A 100 -39.27 43.79 -25.21
N TYR A 101 -39.94 43.51 -24.09
CA TYR A 101 -39.52 42.46 -23.15
C TYR A 101 -39.48 41.09 -23.83
N ARG A 102 -40.55 40.72 -24.56
CA ARG A 102 -40.66 39.42 -25.23
C ARG A 102 -39.77 39.28 -26.47
N ALA A 103 -39.36 40.39 -27.08
CA ALA A 103 -38.31 40.41 -28.11
C ALA A 103 -36.90 40.16 -27.55
N GLY A 104 -36.72 40.12 -26.22
CA GLY A 104 -35.46 39.79 -25.56
C GLY A 104 -34.69 40.99 -24.99
N ASP A 105 -35.27 42.20 -24.96
CA ASP A 105 -34.66 43.36 -24.30
C ASP A 105 -35.48 43.79 -23.06
N PRO A 106 -35.25 43.15 -21.90
CA PRO A 106 -35.94 43.52 -20.66
C PRO A 106 -35.50 44.90 -20.13
N VAL A 107 -34.32 45.40 -20.53
CA VAL A 107 -33.77 46.68 -20.05
C VAL A 107 -34.39 47.85 -20.80
N GLU A 108 -34.51 47.76 -22.14
CA GLU A 108 -35.29 48.72 -22.94
C GLU A 108 -36.77 48.68 -22.49
N ALA A 109 -37.35 47.49 -22.26
CA ALA A 109 -38.71 47.37 -21.75
C ALA A 109 -38.92 48.06 -20.39
N TYR A 110 -37.96 47.95 -19.47
CA TYR A 110 -38.01 48.63 -18.18
C TYR A 110 -37.83 50.16 -18.29
N ALA A 111 -36.96 50.62 -19.19
CA ALA A 111 -36.80 52.04 -19.49
C ALA A 111 -38.09 52.65 -20.09
N LEU A 112 -38.75 51.92 -21.00
CA LEU A 112 -40.06 52.29 -21.55
C LEU A 112 -41.16 52.30 -20.49
N ALA A 113 -41.18 51.28 -19.61
CA ALA A 113 -42.11 51.21 -18.49
C ALA A 113 -41.92 52.37 -17.48
N ARG A 114 -40.69 52.85 -17.30
CA ARG A 114 -40.38 54.05 -16.53
C ARG A 114 -40.83 55.33 -17.22
N ALA A 115 -40.72 55.40 -18.55
CA ALA A 115 -41.12 56.58 -19.32
C ALA A 115 -42.65 56.81 -19.30
N HIS A 116 -43.44 55.75 -19.39
CA HIS A 116 -44.90 55.78 -19.44
C HIS A 116 -45.60 55.53 -18.08
N GLU A 117 -44.89 55.63 -16.95
CA GLU A 117 -45.47 55.30 -15.64
C GLU A 117 -46.56 56.29 -15.17
N ALA A 118 -46.57 57.51 -15.72
CA ALA A 118 -47.65 58.48 -15.51
C ALA A 118 -48.97 58.03 -16.18
N ASP A 119 -48.87 57.36 -17.34
CA ASP A 119 -50.00 56.88 -18.14
C ASP A 119 -50.41 55.44 -17.76
N ILE A 120 -49.45 54.66 -17.24
CA ILE A 120 -49.57 53.27 -16.83
C ILE A 120 -49.04 53.12 -15.39
N PRO A 121 -49.87 53.34 -14.37
CA PRO A 121 -49.47 53.14 -12.99
C PRO A 121 -48.90 51.74 -12.73
N ASN A 122 -47.76 51.69 -12.05
CA ASN A 122 -47.00 50.47 -11.72
C ASN A 122 -46.43 49.70 -12.94
N ALA A 123 -46.28 50.32 -14.12
CA ALA A 123 -45.65 49.67 -15.27
C ALA A 123 -44.27 49.06 -14.96
N ARG A 124 -43.43 49.79 -14.20
CA ARG A 124 -42.12 49.29 -13.74
C ARG A 124 -42.23 48.03 -12.90
N GLY A 125 -43.15 47.99 -11.95
CA GLY A 125 -43.37 46.84 -11.08
C GLY A 125 -43.84 45.60 -11.84
N VAL A 126 -44.63 45.78 -12.91
CA VAL A 126 -45.02 44.66 -13.81
C VAL A 126 -43.80 44.09 -14.54
N VAL A 127 -42.95 44.94 -15.12
CA VAL A 127 -41.72 44.47 -15.81
C VAL A 127 -40.76 43.81 -14.82
N LEU A 128 -40.54 44.39 -13.64
CA LEU A 128 -39.68 43.78 -12.60
C LEU A 128 -40.22 42.42 -12.13
N GLY A 129 -41.54 42.26 -11.97
CA GLY A 129 -42.14 40.97 -11.65
C GLY A 129 -42.01 39.93 -12.76
N MET A 130 -41.94 40.36 -14.02
CA MET A 130 -41.62 39.48 -15.15
C MET A 130 -40.13 39.06 -15.14
N VAL A 131 -39.21 40.01 -14.91
CA VAL A 131 -37.76 39.73 -14.75
C VAL A 131 -37.53 38.75 -13.60
N GLU A 132 -38.12 39.00 -12.42
CA GLU A 132 -37.99 38.13 -11.25
C GLU A 132 -38.54 36.73 -11.54
N GLY A 133 -39.73 36.64 -12.13
CA GLY A 133 -40.40 35.37 -12.45
C GLY A 133 -39.72 34.56 -13.55
N ASP A 134 -39.06 35.19 -14.53
CA ASP A 134 -38.27 34.50 -15.55
C ASP A 134 -36.86 34.14 -15.03
N ALA A 135 -36.27 34.94 -14.13
CA ALA A 135 -34.99 34.61 -13.48
C ALA A 135 -35.11 33.44 -12.49
N TRP A 136 -36.18 33.34 -11.69
CA TRP A 136 -36.42 32.18 -10.82
C TRP A 136 -36.50 30.86 -11.61
N LYS A 137 -37.15 30.85 -12.79
CA LYS A 137 -37.19 29.65 -13.65
C LYS A 137 -35.80 29.20 -14.10
N LEU A 138 -34.90 30.14 -14.35
CA LEU A 138 -33.51 29.86 -14.72
C LEU A 138 -32.73 29.31 -13.53
N VAL A 139 -32.94 29.85 -12.32
CA VAL A 139 -32.39 29.31 -11.06
C VAL A 139 -32.89 27.89 -10.78
N ASP A 140 -34.20 27.64 -10.85
CA ASP A 140 -34.82 26.32 -10.70
C ASP A 140 -34.27 25.30 -11.72
N SER A 141 -34.01 25.77 -12.95
CA SER A 141 -33.41 24.98 -14.04
C SER A 141 -31.88 24.82 -13.91
N LYS A 142 -31.27 25.37 -12.85
CA LYS A 142 -29.82 25.42 -12.58
C LYS A 142 -28.99 26.17 -13.63
N GLU A 143 -29.62 27.04 -14.40
CA GLU A 143 -29.00 27.89 -15.41
C GLU A 143 -28.53 29.24 -14.81
N TYR A 144 -27.91 29.21 -13.62
CA TYR A 144 -27.58 30.39 -12.79
C TYR A 144 -26.91 31.52 -13.56
N LYS A 145 -25.97 31.22 -14.46
CA LYS A 145 -25.32 32.25 -15.29
C LYS A 145 -26.32 33.02 -16.16
N LYS A 146 -27.28 32.34 -16.80
CA LYS A 146 -28.34 33.03 -17.57
C LYS A 146 -29.24 33.87 -16.68
N ALA A 147 -29.43 33.45 -15.43
CA ALA A 147 -30.18 34.24 -14.45
C ALA A 147 -29.42 35.52 -14.07
N ASP A 148 -28.10 35.47 -13.86
CA ASP A 148 -27.30 36.69 -13.63
C ASP A 148 -27.20 37.57 -14.88
N ASP A 149 -26.95 37.00 -16.06
CA ASP A 149 -26.96 37.74 -17.34
C ASP A 149 -28.30 38.50 -17.52
N LEU A 150 -29.44 37.92 -17.08
CA LEU A 150 -30.77 38.53 -17.10
C LEU A 150 -30.96 39.65 -16.05
N ILE A 151 -30.53 39.44 -14.79
CA ILE A 151 -30.68 40.45 -13.72
C ILE A 151 -29.50 41.46 -13.67
N GLY A 152 -28.49 41.28 -14.51
CA GLY A 152 -27.24 42.06 -14.52
C GLY A 152 -27.41 43.50 -14.99
N GLY A 153 -28.48 43.79 -15.75
CA GLY A 153 -28.90 45.16 -16.10
C GLY A 153 -29.62 45.91 -14.96
N PHE A 154 -30.00 45.21 -13.89
CA PHE A 154 -30.89 45.69 -12.82
C PHE A 154 -30.18 45.68 -11.46
N LYS A 155 -28.95 46.21 -11.40
CA LYS A 155 -28.09 46.10 -10.21
C LYS A 155 -28.65 46.83 -9.00
N ASP A 156 -29.30 47.98 -9.22
CA ASP A 156 -29.82 48.86 -8.17
C ASP A 156 -31.26 48.52 -7.73
N GLU A 157 -31.92 47.52 -8.34
CA GLU A 157 -33.34 47.23 -8.13
C GLU A 157 -33.58 46.25 -6.95
N PRO A 158 -34.16 46.70 -5.81
CA PRO A 158 -34.17 45.89 -4.58
C PRO A 158 -35.04 44.64 -4.63
N SER A 159 -36.05 44.58 -5.50
CA SER A 159 -36.94 43.41 -5.64
C SER A 159 -36.18 42.15 -6.08
N LEU A 160 -35.17 42.33 -6.95
CA LEU A 160 -34.34 41.23 -7.46
C LEU A 160 -33.27 40.76 -6.45
N GLY A 161 -33.20 41.37 -5.26
CA GLY A 161 -32.20 41.05 -4.23
C GLY A 161 -32.16 39.57 -3.84
N LYS A 162 -33.32 38.91 -3.73
CA LYS A 162 -33.39 37.46 -3.39
C LYS A 162 -32.86 36.56 -4.50
N VAL A 163 -33.11 36.91 -5.77
CA VAL A 163 -32.57 36.18 -6.92
C VAL A 163 -31.04 36.33 -6.95
N ARG A 164 -30.56 37.55 -6.73
CA ARG A 164 -29.13 37.89 -6.64
C ARG A 164 -28.44 37.15 -5.48
N GLU A 165 -29.11 37.01 -4.34
CA GLU A 165 -28.65 36.26 -3.16
C GLU A 165 -28.51 34.75 -3.45
N GLU A 166 -29.45 34.14 -4.18
CA GLU A 166 -29.43 32.72 -4.51
C GLU A 166 -28.38 32.37 -5.57
N ILE A 167 -28.24 33.21 -6.60
CA ILE A 167 -27.15 33.10 -7.58
C ILE A 167 -25.80 33.21 -6.88
N GLY A 168 -25.63 34.22 -6.01
CA GLY A 168 -24.40 34.42 -5.25
C GLY A 168 -24.07 33.26 -4.32
N ARG A 169 -25.06 32.66 -3.65
CA ARG A 169 -24.88 31.41 -2.89
C ARG A 169 -24.25 30.31 -3.73
N HIS A 170 -24.78 30.07 -4.93
CA HIS A 170 -24.31 29.00 -5.79
C HIS A 170 -22.88 29.25 -6.31
N GLU A 171 -22.56 30.45 -6.80
CA GLU A 171 -21.22 30.74 -7.32
C GLU A 171 -20.14 30.67 -6.22
N VAL A 172 -20.47 31.13 -5.00
CA VAL A 172 -19.63 30.98 -3.80
C VAL A 172 -19.40 29.50 -3.46
N GLU A 173 -20.45 28.68 -3.48
CA GLU A 173 -20.33 27.23 -3.25
C GLU A 173 -19.41 26.56 -4.29
N GLN A 174 -19.57 26.87 -5.58
CA GLN A 174 -18.72 26.33 -6.64
C GLN A 174 -17.27 26.81 -6.55
N ALA A 175 -17.02 28.05 -6.10
CA ALA A 175 -15.66 28.54 -5.83
C ALA A 175 -15.02 27.79 -4.66
N LEU A 176 -15.76 27.50 -3.58
CA LEU A 176 -15.28 26.79 -2.40
C LEU A 176 -15.03 25.30 -2.66
N ILE A 177 -15.92 24.61 -3.40
CA ILE A 177 -15.71 23.23 -3.86
C ILE A 177 -14.45 23.13 -4.74
N ALA A 178 -14.21 24.12 -5.61
CA ALA A 178 -13.01 24.20 -6.42
C ALA A 178 -11.74 24.63 -5.65
N GLY A 179 -11.84 24.91 -4.34
CA GLY A 179 -10.71 25.35 -3.51
C GLY A 179 -10.19 26.76 -3.82
N ARG A 180 -11.00 27.62 -4.43
CA ARG A 180 -10.65 28.98 -4.86
C ARG A 180 -11.05 30.00 -3.79
N SER A 181 -10.49 29.86 -2.58
CA SER A 181 -10.85 30.58 -1.36
C SER A 181 -11.05 32.09 -1.55
N ASN A 182 -10.08 32.79 -2.17
CA ASN A 182 -10.13 34.24 -2.37
C ASN A 182 -11.19 34.68 -3.39
N GLU A 183 -11.49 33.83 -4.36
CA GLU A 183 -12.54 34.09 -5.37
C GLU A 183 -13.93 34.01 -4.71
N ALA A 184 -14.15 33.04 -3.82
CA ALA A 184 -15.39 32.91 -3.07
C ALA A 184 -15.69 34.15 -2.21
N VAL A 185 -14.68 34.73 -1.55
CA VAL A 185 -14.84 35.99 -0.80
C VAL A 185 -15.20 37.14 -1.74
N THR A 186 -14.47 37.27 -2.86
CA THR A 186 -14.69 38.35 -3.85
C THR A 186 -16.09 38.29 -4.47
N LEU A 187 -16.56 37.08 -4.83
CA LEU A 187 -17.92 36.84 -5.33
C LEU A 187 -18.97 37.23 -4.29
N ALA A 188 -18.78 36.79 -3.05
CA ALA A 188 -19.73 37.07 -1.98
C ALA A 188 -19.90 38.56 -1.66
N GLU A 189 -18.80 39.32 -1.61
CA GLU A 189 -18.84 40.77 -1.49
C GLU A 189 -19.57 41.41 -2.69
N GLY A 190 -19.32 40.92 -3.90
CA GLY A 190 -19.99 41.35 -5.13
C GLY A 190 -21.51 41.09 -5.16
N TYR A 191 -21.97 40.00 -4.55
CA TYR A 191 -23.40 39.66 -4.40
C TYR A 191 -24.03 40.25 -3.12
N GLY A 192 -23.28 40.99 -2.29
CA GLY A 192 -23.77 41.61 -1.06
C GLY A 192 -24.08 40.60 0.07
N LEU A 193 -23.49 39.41 0.03
CA LEU A 193 -23.64 38.40 1.06
C LEU A 193 -22.88 38.80 2.34
N ASP A 194 -23.40 38.38 3.50
CA ASP A 194 -22.83 38.69 4.82
C ASP A 194 -21.40 38.15 4.95
N SER A 195 -20.41 39.04 4.81
CA SER A 195 -18.98 38.69 4.78
C SER A 195 -18.49 38.05 6.08
N GLN A 196 -19.07 38.41 7.23
CA GLN A 196 -18.70 37.81 8.53
C GLN A 196 -19.27 36.39 8.68
N LYS A 197 -20.50 36.16 8.20
CA LYS A 197 -21.01 34.78 8.02
C LYS A 197 -20.20 34.01 6.97
N LEU A 198 -19.60 34.69 5.99
CA LEU A 198 -18.82 34.03 4.94
C LEU A 198 -17.42 33.62 5.39
N SER A 199 -16.63 34.46 6.06
CA SER A 199 -15.33 34.04 6.61
C SER A 199 -15.49 32.87 7.59
N SER A 200 -16.55 32.90 8.41
CA SER A 200 -16.89 31.78 9.30
C SER A 200 -17.46 30.55 8.59
N THR A 201 -17.90 30.65 7.34
CA THR A 201 -18.33 29.51 6.50
C THR A 201 -17.17 28.94 5.67
N GLN A 202 -16.30 29.81 5.14
CA GLN A 202 -15.04 29.48 4.50
C GLN A 202 -14.12 28.70 5.45
N SER A 203 -13.88 29.21 6.67
CA SER A 203 -13.08 28.52 7.69
C SER A 203 -13.69 27.14 8.04
N ARG A 204 -15.02 27.03 8.23
CA ARG A 204 -15.69 25.72 8.45
C ARG A 204 -15.57 24.74 7.27
N LEU A 205 -15.62 25.22 6.03
CA LEU A 205 -15.43 24.37 4.84
C LEU A 205 -13.97 23.94 4.66
N LEU A 206 -13.01 24.79 5.02
CA LEU A 206 -11.59 24.40 5.11
C LEU A 206 -11.38 23.36 6.21
N VAL A 207 -12.00 23.50 7.39
CA VAL A 207 -11.98 22.47 8.44
C VAL A 207 -12.56 21.15 7.93
N ALA A 208 -13.74 21.13 7.30
CA ALA A 208 -14.34 19.91 6.74
C ALA A 208 -13.46 19.25 5.65
N LYS A 209 -12.80 20.06 4.80
CA LYS A 209 -11.79 19.60 3.84
C LYS A 209 -10.56 19.01 4.55
N ALA A 210 -10.13 19.61 5.66
CA ALA A 210 -9.03 19.10 6.46
C ALA A 210 -9.38 17.79 7.19
N GLU A 211 -10.63 17.59 7.60
CA GLU A 211 -11.14 16.31 8.14
C GLU A 211 -11.09 15.20 7.08
N GLN A 212 -11.61 15.46 5.88
CA GLN A 212 -11.51 14.53 4.74
C GLN A 212 -10.06 14.19 4.41
N LEU A 213 -9.13 15.16 4.50
CA LEU A 213 -7.71 14.91 4.31
C LEU A 213 -7.10 14.03 5.41
N GLN A 214 -7.51 14.14 6.69
CA GLN A 214 -7.03 13.22 7.74
C GLN A 214 -7.65 11.82 7.60
N ALA A 215 -8.94 11.72 7.25
CA ALA A 215 -9.58 10.44 6.93
C ALA A 215 -8.89 9.73 5.75
N SER A 216 -8.30 10.50 4.82
CA SER A 216 -7.49 10.02 3.70
C SER A 216 -5.99 9.85 4.03
N GLY A 217 -5.57 9.94 5.30
CA GLY A 217 -4.17 9.81 5.75
C GLY A 217 -3.23 10.98 5.36
N LYS A 218 -3.75 12.05 4.74
CA LYS A 218 -3.00 13.19 4.20
C LYS A 218 -2.74 14.29 5.24
N TYR A 219 -2.20 13.92 6.41
CA TYR A 219 -2.03 14.83 7.56
C TYR A 219 -1.24 16.12 7.25
N ARG A 220 -0.23 16.08 6.36
CA ARG A 220 0.52 17.28 5.93
C ARG A 220 -0.27 18.24 5.04
N GLU A 221 -1.24 17.74 4.28
CA GLU A 221 -2.14 18.58 3.48
C GLU A 221 -3.23 19.16 4.40
N SER A 222 -3.79 18.33 5.29
CA SER A 222 -4.76 18.73 6.31
C SER A 222 -4.25 19.88 7.18
N LEU A 223 -3.01 19.81 7.69
CA LEU A 223 -2.44 20.89 8.53
C LEU A 223 -2.37 22.23 7.81
N LYS A 224 -1.98 22.28 6.53
CA LYS A 224 -1.94 23.53 5.77
C LYS A 224 -3.32 24.15 5.60
N VAL A 225 -4.34 23.32 5.37
CA VAL A 225 -5.74 23.75 5.27
C VAL A 225 -6.26 24.23 6.63
N LEU A 226 -5.78 23.66 7.75
CA LEU A 226 -6.05 24.13 9.11
C LEU A 226 -5.22 25.34 9.54
N GLU A 227 -4.16 25.69 8.82
CA GLU A 227 -3.44 26.96 8.97
C GLU A 227 -4.21 28.06 8.22
N GLU A 228 -4.58 27.83 6.95
CA GLU A 228 -5.46 28.70 6.16
C GLU A 228 -6.79 29.00 6.89
N ALA A 229 -7.41 27.99 7.49
CA ALA A 229 -8.66 28.16 8.24
C ALA A 229 -8.53 29.01 9.51
N ASP A 230 -7.39 28.91 10.23
CA ASP A 230 -7.10 29.65 11.47
C ASP A 230 -6.80 31.13 11.19
N ASP A 231 -6.07 31.40 10.09
CA ASP A 231 -5.77 32.75 9.60
C ASP A 231 -7.03 33.53 9.19
N ILE A 232 -8.07 32.85 8.71
CA ILE A 232 -9.37 33.43 8.33
C ILE A 232 -10.26 33.65 9.57
N SER A 233 -10.27 32.70 10.50
CA SER A 233 -11.07 32.74 11.72
C SER A 233 -10.50 31.73 12.71
N SER A 234 -10.19 32.18 13.93
CA SER A 234 -9.64 31.33 15.00
C SER A 234 -10.37 29.99 15.10
N LEU A 235 -9.64 28.89 14.97
CA LEU A 235 -10.21 27.54 14.93
C LEU A 235 -11.05 27.24 16.18
N ASP A 236 -12.19 26.57 16.00
CA ASP A 236 -12.98 26.05 17.12
C ASP A 236 -12.30 24.87 17.82
N ARG A 237 -12.84 24.44 18.97
CA ARG A 237 -12.29 23.36 19.79
C ARG A 237 -12.15 22.02 19.04
N GLY A 238 -13.03 21.73 18.09
CA GLY A 238 -12.97 20.53 17.24
C GLY A 238 -11.85 20.64 16.21
N ALA A 239 -11.76 21.76 15.51
CA ALA A 239 -10.70 22.03 14.55
C ALA A 239 -9.30 22.14 15.21
N GLN A 240 -9.22 22.68 16.44
CA GLN A 240 -8.00 22.65 17.26
C GLN A 240 -7.62 21.21 17.65
N LYS A 241 -8.59 20.36 18.03
CA LYS A 241 -8.35 18.91 18.28
C LYS A 241 -7.81 18.22 17.01
N LEU A 242 -8.38 18.53 15.85
CA LEU A 242 -7.96 18.01 14.55
C LEU A 242 -6.53 18.48 14.17
N LYS A 243 -6.20 19.75 14.43
CA LYS A 243 -4.86 20.32 14.26
C LYS A 243 -3.84 19.64 15.20
N ALA A 244 -4.22 19.37 16.45
CA ALA A 244 -3.38 18.64 17.40
C ALA A 244 -3.07 17.21 16.94
N TRP A 245 -4.08 16.44 16.48
CA TRP A 245 -3.84 15.11 15.89
C TRP A 245 -3.01 15.18 14.59
N GLY A 246 -3.24 16.18 13.73
CA GLY A 246 -2.41 16.40 12.54
C GLY A 246 -0.93 16.65 12.88
N LEU A 247 -0.66 17.42 13.94
CA LEU A 247 0.69 17.64 14.47
C LEU A 247 1.30 16.34 15.00
N TYR A 248 0.53 15.51 15.74
CA TYR A 248 0.97 14.19 16.19
C TYR A 248 1.38 13.28 15.01
N HIS A 249 0.49 13.08 14.03
CA HIS A 249 0.74 12.21 12.88
C HIS A 249 1.88 12.71 11.97
N THR A 250 2.16 14.02 11.95
CA THR A 250 3.32 14.59 11.24
C THR A 250 4.62 14.61 12.06
N ARG A 251 4.64 13.95 13.24
CA ARG A 251 5.76 13.88 14.21
C ARG A 251 6.14 15.22 14.86
N GLN A 252 5.25 16.21 14.82
CA GLN A 252 5.41 17.51 15.47
C GLN A 252 4.95 17.45 16.94
N PHE A 253 5.45 16.44 17.66
CA PHE A 253 4.95 16.03 18.98
C PHE A 253 4.96 17.13 20.04
N LYS A 254 5.91 18.09 19.97
CA LYS A 254 5.96 19.23 20.89
C LYS A 254 4.71 20.12 20.74
N GLY A 255 4.43 20.60 19.53
CA GLY A 255 3.26 21.46 19.26
C GLY A 255 1.94 20.72 19.46
N SER A 256 1.91 19.42 19.16
CA SER A 256 0.79 18.54 19.49
C SER A 256 0.52 18.50 21.00
N ALA A 257 1.54 18.25 21.83
CA ALA A 257 1.41 18.27 23.28
C ALA A 257 0.95 19.63 23.81
N GLU A 258 1.54 20.72 23.31
CA GLU A 258 1.19 22.09 23.74
C GLU A 258 -0.27 22.44 23.41
N LEU A 259 -0.79 22.01 22.26
CA LEU A 259 -2.19 22.20 21.86
C LEU A 259 -3.15 21.26 22.62
N PHE A 260 -2.79 20.00 22.87
CA PHE A 260 -3.60 19.11 23.72
C PHE A 260 -3.64 19.56 25.19
N GLU A 261 -2.54 20.11 25.73
CA GLU A 261 -2.55 20.69 27.07
C GLU A 261 -3.47 21.91 27.16
N SER A 262 -3.46 22.78 26.14
CA SER A 262 -4.36 23.95 26.11
C SER A 262 -5.84 23.55 25.96
N LEU A 263 -6.13 22.48 25.23
CA LEU A 263 -7.48 21.91 25.10
C LEU A 263 -7.95 21.22 26.40
N TYR A 264 -7.07 20.44 27.06
CA TYR A 264 -7.38 19.77 28.33
C TYR A 264 -7.69 20.78 29.45
N ARG A 265 -6.95 21.90 29.50
CA ARG A 265 -7.20 22.99 30.48
C ARG A 265 -8.51 23.73 30.26
N GLN A 266 -9.05 23.75 29.04
CA GLN A 266 -10.37 24.30 28.75
C GLN A 266 -11.47 23.32 29.17
N ILE A 267 -11.37 22.07 28.71
CA ILE A 267 -12.33 21.00 29.00
C ILE A 267 -11.53 19.71 29.31
N PRO A 268 -11.49 19.24 30.58
CA PRO A 268 -10.72 18.07 31.04
C PRO A 268 -11.17 16.68 30.54
N GLU A 269 -11.58 16.58 29.26
CA GLU A 269 -12.03 15.36 28.59
C GLU A 269 -10.88 14.36 28.34
N ARG A 270 -11.24 13.07 28.29
CA ARG A 270 -10.31 11.95 28.12
C ARG A 270 -9.53 12.00 26.81
N ASP A 271 -10.17 12.37 25.69
CA ASP A 271 -9.54 12.57 24.37
C ASP A 271 -8.28 13.45 24.44
N MET A 272 -8.35 14.57 25.18
CA MET A 272 -7.28 15.55 25.25
C MET A 272 -6.14 15.06 26.17
N ALA A 273 -6.48 14.31 27.23
CA ALA A 273 -5.51 13.62 28.06
C ALA A 273 -4.75 12.53 27.29
N GLU A 274 -5.43 11.78 26.42
CA GLU A 274 -4.81 10.77 25.56
C GLU A 274 -3.88 11.41 24.52
N GLY A 275 -4.35 12.44 23.81
CA GLY A 275 -3.52 13.21 22.86
C GLY A 275 -2.28 13.84 23.52
N LEU A 276 -2.42 14.41 24.72
CA LEU A 276 -1.29 14.94 25.50
C LEU A 276 -0.32 13.82 25.93
N THR A 277 -0.85 12.70 26.44
CA THR A 277 -0.06 11.56 26.91
C THR A 277 0.78 10.96 25.79
N TYR A 278 0.18 10.66 24.63
CA TYR A 278 0.91 10.12 23.48
C TYR A 278 1.94 11.13 22.95
N SER A 279 1.62 12.42 22.93
CA SER A 279 2.55 13.46 22.44
C SER A 279 3.76 13.66 23.37
N LEU A 280 3.58 13.60 24.70
CA LEU A 280 4.70 13.64 25.66
C LEU A 280 5.54 12.35 25.63
N GLN A 281 4.89 11.19 25.47
CA GLN A 281 5.57 9.90 25.32
C GLN A 281 6.44 9.85 24.05
N GLN A 282 5.89 10.19 22.88
CA GLN A 282 6.61 10.14 21.60
C GLN A 282 7.67 11.24 21.45
N SER A 283 7.56 12.36 22.19
CA SER A 283 8.64 13.36 22.27
C SER A 283 9.74 13.01 23.29
N GLY A 284 9.63 11.89 23.99
CA GLY A 284 10.57 11.50 25.05
C GLY A 284 10.49 12.35 26.32
N ARG A 285 9.53 13.28 26.41
CA ARG A 285 9.28 14.20 27.55
C ARG A 285 8.51 13.49 28.67
N VAL A 286 9.03 12.34 29.03
CA VAL A 286 8.38 11.36 29.90
C VAL A 286 8.42 11.76 31.37
N SER A 287 9.44 12.53 31.77
CA SER A 287 9.47 13.29 33.04
C SER A 287 8.29 14.25 33.17
N ASP A 288 8.00 14.96 32.09
CA ASP A 288 7.01 16.04 32.04
C ASP A 288 5.60 15.43 32.10
N LEU A 289 5.40 14.23 31.53
CA LEU A 289 4.16 13.46 31.66
C LEU A 289 3.80 13.15 33.12
N ALA A 290 4.78 12.77 33.94
CA ALA A 290 4.55 12.52 35.37
C ALA A 290 4.18 13.81 36.12
N HIS A 291 4.85 14.94 35.82
CA HIS A 291 4.47 16.25 36.37
C HIS A 291 3.05 16.66 35.92
N LYS A 292 2.74 16.55 34.63
CA LYS A 292 1.45 16.93 34.06
C LYS A 292 0.29 16.04 34.54
N SER A 293 0.56 14.77 34.83
CA SER A 293 -0.39 13.85 35.47
C SER A 293 -0.89 14.39 36.82
N GLU A 294 0.03 14.81 37.69
CA GLU A 294 -0.31 15.39 39.00
C GLU A 294 -0.81 16.85 38.93
N GLU A 295 -0.26 17.65 38.00
CA GLU A 295 -0.62 19.06 37.82
C GLU A 295 -2.02 19.26 37.24
N LEU A 296 -2.43 18.42 36.28
CA LEU A 296 -3.72 18.52 35.58
C LEU A 296 -4.81 17.63 36.21
N GLY A 297 -4.40 16.55 36.90
CA GLY A 297 -5.30 15.67 37.65
C GLY A 297 -6.35 14.96 36.78
N GLY A 298 -7.49 14.61 37.39
CA GLY A 298 -8.68 14.12 36.69
C GLY A 298 -8.41 12.99 35.68
N ALA A 299 -8.94 13.16 34.47
CA ALA A 299 -8.74 12.21 33.36
C ALA A 299 -7.26 12.13 32.92
N MET A 300 -6.49 13.22 33.02
CA MET A 300 -5.05 13.19 32.71
C MET A 300 -4.32 12.23 33.64
N LYS A 301 -4.63 12.26 34.95
CA LYS A 301 -4.05 11.32 35.90
C LYS A 301 -4.39 9.87 35.57
N THR A 302 -5.66 9.55 35.29
CA THR A 302 -6.06 8.18 34.94
C THR A 302 -5.46 7.68 33.62
N THR A 303 -5.25 8.56 32.64
CA THR A 303 -4.66 8.20 31.34
C THR A 303 -3.13 8.06 31.41
N ALA A 304 -2.46 8.90 32.18
CA ALA A 304 -1.00 8.85 32.34
C ALA A 304 -0.52 7.74 33.28
N GLN A 305 -1.33 7.34 34.28
CA GLN A 305 -0.94 6.38 35.33
C GLN A 305 -0.27 5.10 34.80
N PRO A 306 -0.81 4.38 33.78
CA PRO A 306 -0.19 3.14 33.29
C PRO A 306 1.18 3.38 32.66
N VAL A 307 1.40 4.55 32.06
CA VAL A 307 2.69 4.94 31.49
C VAL A 307 3.67 5.26 32.60
N THR A 308 3.28 6.08 33.60
CA THR A 308 4.13 6.43 34.74
C THR A 308 4.55 5.22 35.56
N ASP A 309 3.64 4.28 35.80
CA ASP A 309 3.90 3.07 36.58
C ASP A 309 4.90 2.15 35.86
N ALA A 310 4.75 1.98 34.53
CA ALA A 310 5.67 1.18 33.72
C ALA A 310 7.11 1.75 33.70
N ILE A 311 7.27 3.07 33.85
CA ILE A 311 8.59 3.72 33.94
C ILE A 311 9.25 3.46 35.29
N VAL A 312 8.48 3.57 36.38
CA VAL A 312 8.95 3.27 37.74
C VAL A 312 9.42 1.83 37.86
N GLU A 313 8.65 0.87 37.34
CA GLU A 313 9.04 -0.54 37.35
C GLU A 313 10.20 -0.83 36.39
N ARG A 314 10.31 -0.13 35.24
CA ARG A 314 11.47 -0.26 34.34
C ARG A 314 12.77 0.18 34.99
N GLU A 315 12.79 1.30 35.71
CA GLU A 315 14.00 1.73 36.42
C GLU A 315 14.32 0.77 37.58
N ARG A 316 13.32 0.26 38.30
CA ARG A 316 13.50 -0.77 39.33
C ARG A 316 14.19 -2.02 38.77
N LEU A 317 13.68 -2.59 37.68
CA LEU A 317 14.24 -3.77 37.03
C LEU A 317 15.70 -3.54 36.57
N ARG A 318 15.97 -2.37 36.00
CA ARG A 318 17.33 -1.92 35.63
C ARG A 318 18.28 -1.86 36.83
N GLN A 319 17.83 -1.40 38.00
CA GLN A 319 18.63 -1.40 39.23
C GLN A 319 18.89 -2.81 39.77
N ASP A 320 17.99 -3.77 39.57
CA ASP A 320 18.19 -5.17 39.97
C ASP A 320 19.06 -5.96 38.99
N ASP A 321 19.02 -5.68 37.69
CA ASP A 321 19.93 -6.30 36.71
C ASP A 321 21.38 -5.80 36.83
N LEU A 322 21.59 -4.53 37.22
CA LEU A 322 22.93 -4.00 37.54
C LEU A 322 23.59 -4.80 38.69
N LYS A 323 22.83 -5.20 39.71
CA LYS A 323 23.33 -6.05 40.82
C LYS A 323 23.69 -7.46 40.34
N LYS A 324 22.90 -8.04 39.43
CA LYS A 324 23.16 -9.37 38.85
C LYS A 324 24.44 -9.38 37.99
N GLN A 325 24.67 -8.33 37.21
CA GLN A 325 25.91 -8.20 36.41
C GLN A 325 27.16 -8.10 37.28
N GLN A 326 27.08 -7.42 38.44
CA GLN A 326 28.20 -7.35 39.40
C GLN A 326 28.55 -8.75 39.93
N ALA A 327 27.54 -9.54 40.35
CA ALA A 327 27.76 -10.91 40.82
C ALA A 327 28.28 -11.87 39.72
N ALA A 328 27.88 -11.67 38.45
CA ALA A 328 28.34 -12.50 37.34
C ALA A 328 29.84 -12.31 37.02
N ASN A 329 30.36 -11.09 37.16
CA ASN A 329 31.78 -10.80 36.88
C ASN A 329 32.75 -11.46 37.88
N GLU A 330 32.31 -11.78 39.10
CA GLU A 330 33.14 -12.45 40.11
C GLU A 330 33.43 -13.94 39.78
N LEU A 331 32.66 -14.55 38.88
CA LEU A 331 32.70 -15.99 38.59
C LEU A 331 33.46 -16.36 37.30
N GLY A 332 33.85 -15.39 36.46
CA GLY A 332 34.37 -15.64 35.11
C GLY A 332 35.83 -16.09 34.98
N HIS A 333 36.58 -16.26 36.07
CA HIS A 333 38.05 -16.25 36.06
C HIS A 333 38.76 -17.63 36.00
N VAL A 334 38.17 -18.68 35.37
CA VAL A 334 38.79 -20.02 35.29
C VAL A 334 38.82 -20.62 33.86
N VAL A 335 39.92 -20.33 33.16
CA VAL A 335 40.73 -21.17 32.22
C VAL A 335 40.05 -21.99 31.09
N THR A 336 40.62 -21.85 29.88
CA THR A 336 40.36 -22.65 28.65
C THR A 336 41.66 -23.28 28.11
N THR A 337 41.60 -24.41 27.37
CA THR A 337 42.64 -24.86 26.39
C THR A 337 42.16 -25.98 25.44
N SER A 338 42.76 -26.10 24.24
CA SER A 338 42.57 -27.15 23.19
C SER A 338 43.86 -27.30 22.35
N PRO A 339 44.14 -28.42 21.64
CA PRO A 339 44.66 -28.31 20.25
C PRO A 339 44.49 -29.51 19.24
N ALA A 340 44.49 -29.19 17.92
CA ALA A 340 45.21 -29.84 16.75
C ALA A 340 44.95 -31.33 16.29
N SER A 341 45.18 -31.81 15.04
CA SER A 341 45.38 -31.22 13.66
C SER A 341 45.56 -32.30 12.50
N GLY A 342 45.14 -32.04 11.23
CA GLY A 342 45.44 -32.82 9.97
C GLY A 342 44.26 -32.87 8.94
N GLY A 343 44.30 -33.25 7.64
CA GLY A 343 45.34 -33.61 6.61
C GLY A 343 44.96 -34.87 5.73
N SER A 344 45.28 -35.13 4.43
CA SER A 344 45.86 -34.40 3.26
C SER A 344 45.80 -35.18 1.89
N THR A 345 45.81 -34.44 0.74
CA THR A 345 46.29 -34.76 -0.68
C THR A 345 45.65 -35.75 -1.71
N VAL A 346 45.07 -35.17 -2.80
CA VAL A 346 45.25 -35.36 -4.29
C VAL A 346 44.87 -36.66 -5.07
N PHE A 347 43.93 -36.54 -6.05
CA PHE A 347 44.08 -36.78 -7.54
C PHE A 347 42.73 -36.51 -8.30
N VAL A 348 42.72 -36.48 -9.65
CA VAL A 348 41.65 -35.88 -10.51
C VAL A 348 41.30 -36.73 -11.76
N HIS A 349 40.02 -36.82 -12.14
CA HIS A 349 39.49 -36.90 -13.53
C HIS A 349 37.95 -36.64 -13.55
N PRO A 350 37.30 -36.34 -14.70
CA PRO A 350 35.99 -35.67 -14.74
C PRO A 350 34.77 -36.56 -15.09
N GLU A 351 33.58 -36.08 -14.68
CA GLU A 351 32.20 -36.31 -15.17
C GLU A 351 31.24 -36.03 -13.99
N GLY A 352 30.04 -35.42 -14.11
CA GLY A 352 29.35 -34.86 -15.27
C GLY A 352 27.83 -34.98 -15.10
N ALA A 353 27.13 -33.87 -14.84
CA ALA A 353 25.66 -33.78 -14.75
C ALA A 353 24.94 -34.70 -13.72
N LEU A 354 25.08 -34.41 -12.42
CA LEU A 354 24.17 -34.87 -11.35
C LEU A 354 23.77 -33.69 -10.43
N ASP A 355 22.52 -33.66 -9.94
CA ASP A 355 21.90 -32.58 -9.14
C ASP A 355 21.66 -31.23 -9.85
N ARG A 356 21.00 -31.23 -11.02
CA ARG A 356 20.44 -30.00 -11.66
C ARG A 356 19.15 -29.50 -10.96
N SER A 357 19.11 -29.61 -9.65
CA SER A 357 17.88 -29.67 -8.88
C SER A 357 18.05 -29.07 -7.49
N TRP A 358 18.42 -27.79 -7.44
CA TRP A 358 18.30 -27.00 -6.23
C TRP A 358 17.77 -25.59 -6.49
N SER A 359 17.19 -25.01 -5.44
CA SER A 359 16.93 -23.59 -5.28
C SER A 359 15.98 -22.97 -6.32
N ALA A 360 15.13 -23.80 -6.94
CA ALA A 360 13.81 -23.38 -7.41
C ALA A 360 12.83 -23.04 -6.25
N THR A 361 13.34 -22.50 -5.14
CA THR A 361 12.58 -21.74 -4.12
C THR A 361 12.12 -20.39 -4.69
N GLY A 362 11.41 -20.45 -5.81
CA GLY A 362 10.26 -19.60 -6.14
C GLY A 362 8.93 -20.34 -5.89
N SER A 363 8.98 -21.59 -5.36
CA SER A 363 7.84 -22.37 -4.85
C SER A 363 7.22 -21.84 -3.54
N ALA A 364 7.67 -20.66 -3.11
CA ALA A 364 7.02 -19.81 -2.13
C ALA A 364 6.91 -18.40 -2.72
N PRO A 365 5.89 -17.59 -2.36
CA PRO A 365 5.80 -16.19 -2.76
C PRO A 365 7.15 -15.49 -2.49
N LEU A 366 7.60 -14.68 -3.46
CA LEU A 366 9.03 -14.37 -3.67
C LEU A 366 9.77 -13.95 -2.38
N ALA A 367 10.41 -14.92 -1.72
CA ALA A 367 11.28 -14.68 -0.59
C ALA A 367 12.67 -14.28 -1.09
N ALA A 368 13.26 -13.25 -0.49
CA ALA A 368 14.56 -12.76 -0.88
C ALA A 368 15.68 -13.68 -0.36
N VAL A 369 15.64 -13.96 0.94
CA VAL A 369 16.56 -14.86 1.64
C VAL A 369 15.85 -15.41 2.89
N ASN A 370 15.68 -16.73 2.99
CA ASN A 370 15.35 -17.38 4.26
C ASN A 370 16.65 -17.67 5.03
N PRO A 371 16.88 -17.09 6.23
CA PRO A 371 18.12 -17.29 6.95
C PRO A 371 18.43 -18.74 7.33
N GLY A 372 17.39 -19.50 7.67
CA GLY A 372 17.51 -20.91 8.07
C GLY A 372 17.94 -21.88 6.96
N GLN A 373 18.43 -21.38 5.81
CA GLN A 373 18.86 -22.18 4.66
C GLN A 373 20.30 -21.89 4.17
N PHE A 374 21.07 -21.00 4.81
CA PHE A 374 22.46 -20.64 4.39
C PHE A 374 23.40 -21.83 4.11
N ASN A 375 23.25 -22.91 4.88
CA ASN A 375 24.05 -24.12 4.73
C ASN A 375 23.28 -25.27 4.05
N ARG A 376 21.98 -25.11 3.74
CA ARG A 376 21.18 -26.11 3.00
C ARG A 376 21.70 -26.23 1.58
N GLY A 377 21.75 -25.15 0.79
CA GLY A 377 22.33 -25.17 -0.57
C GLY A 377 23.81 -25.66 -0.64
N GLY A 378 24.51 -25.67 0.49
CA GLY A 378 25.84 -26.26 0.62
C GLY A 378 25.87 -27.75 1.00
N ARG A 379 24.75 -28.46 1.21
CA ARG A 379 24.74 -29.87 1.65
C ARG A 379 25.11 -30.86 0.55
N HIS A 380 24.65 -30.69 -0.69
CA HIS A 380 25.02 -31.57 -1.81
C HIS A 380 26.34 -31.15 -2.49
N LEU A 381 26.85 -29.94 -2.22
CA LEU A 381 28.15 -29.49 -2.77
C LEU A 381 29.38 -30.20 -2.15
N MET A 382 29.26 -30.77 -0.95
CA MET A 382 30.36 -31.48 -0.27
C MET A 382 29.88 -32.75 0.45
N ALA A 383 29.03 -33.54 -0.22
CA ALA A 383 28.71 -34.89 0.25
C ALA A 383 30.01 -35.74 0.36
N GLY A 384 30.10 -36.58 1.38
CA GLY A 384 31.27 -37.42 1.66
C GLY A 384 32.23 -36.91 2.75
N THR A 385 32.11 -35.66 3.25
CA THR A 385 32.96 -35.16 4.35
C THR A 385 32.19 -34.60 5.55
N SER A 386 32.65 -34.97 6.74
CA SER A 386 32.23 -34.37 8.02
C SER A 386 32.72 -32.92 8.12
N ARG A 387 31.92 -32.04 8.72
CA ARG A 387 32.12 -30.59 8.64
C ARG A 387 31.42 -29.83 9.77
N MET A 388 31.86 -28.60 10.00
CA MET A 388 31.24 -27.65 10.93
C MET A 388 31.08 -26.30 10.24
N ALA A 389 30.05 -25.53 10.60
CA ALA A 389 29.79 -24.20 10.06
C ALA A 389 29.33 -23.23 11.15
N LEU A 390 29.82 -22.00 11.08
CA LEU A 390 29.34 -20.83 11.80
C LEU A 390 28.71 -19.88 10.79
N GLY A 391 27.41 -19.64 10.92
CA GLY A 391 26.62 -18.73 10.07
C GLY A 391 26.20 -17.46 10.80
N SER A 392 25.96 -16.40 10.04
CA SER A 392 25.42 -15.14 10.54
C SER A 392 24.70 -14.39 9.42
N GLY A 393 23.45 -13.99 9.62
CA GLY A 393 22.65 -13.38 8.56
C GLY A 393 21.40 -12.61 9.01
N PHE A 394 20.70 -12.03 8.04
CA PHE A 394 19.50 -11.22 8.25
C PHE A 394 18.49 -11.33 7.09
N ARG A 395 17.22 -11.08 7.40
CA ARG A 395 16.08 -10.92 6.47
C ARG A 395 15.28 -9.70 6.93
N VAL A 396 14.96 -8.79 6.01
CA VAL A 396 14.09 -7.63 6.24
C VAL A 396 12.96 -7.67 5.22
N LYS A 397 11.75 -7.89 5.72
CA LYS A 397 10.49 -7.83 4.97
C LYS A 397 9.78 -6.52 5.31
N GLN A 398 9.48 -5.74 4.28
CA GLN A 398 8.69 -4.51 4.39
C GLN A 398 7.21 -4.86 4.61
N GLY A 399 6.50 -3.98 5.31
CA GLY A 399 5.11 -4.13 5.68
C GLY A 399 4.71 -3.10 6.74
N ASP A 400 3.56 -3.29 7.35
CA ASP A 400 3.03 -2.44 8.41
C ASP A 400 3.73 -2.71 9.75
N SER A 401 4.00 -1.65 10.50
CA SER A 401 4.77 -1.72 11.74
C SER A 401 3.98 -2.36 12.88
N GLY A 402 4.59 -3.33 13.54
CA GLY A 402 3.98 -4.18 14.57
C GLY A 402 3.15 -5.36 14.03
N THR A 403 3.05 -5.52 12.71
CA THR A 403 2.24 -6.56 12.07
C THR A 403 3.00 -7.30 10.97
N SER A 404 2.93 -6.83 9.72
CA SER A 404 3.51 -7.52 8.54
C SER A 404 4.96 -7.14 8.26
N GLN A 405 5.46 -6.04 8.84
CA GLN A 405 6.89 -5.73 8.91
C GLN A 405 7.62 -6.78 9.76
N LEU A 406 8.74 -7.31 9.24
CA LEU A 406 9.61 -8.22 9.97
C LEU A 406 11.09 -7.97 9.66
N THR A 407 11.88 -7.68 10.70
CA THR A 407 13.33 -7.78 10.68
C THR A 407 13.72 -9.01 11.50
N ALA A 408 14.42 -9.95 10.86
CA ALA A 408 14.93 -11.15 11.49
C ALA A 408 16.46 -11.19 11.36
N MET A 409 17.16 -11.46 12.46
CA MET A 409 18.60 -11.69 12.51
C MET A 409 18.89 -13.09 13.03
N GLU A 410 19.92 -13.74 12.49
CA GLU A 410 20.38 -15.07 12.88
C GLU A 410 21.83 -14.95 13.36
N LEU A 411 22.04 -14.96 14.68
CA LEU A 411 23.30 -14.59 15.34
C LEU A 411 23.48 -15.30 16.70
N PRO A 412 24.37 -16.31 16.82
CA PRO A 412 24.98 -17.09 15.75
C PRO A 412 24.07 -18.23 15.27
N ALA A 413 24.38 -18.79 14.10
CA ALA A 413 23.98 -20.13 13.72
C ALA A 413 25.18 -21.08 13.78
N LEU A 414 24.98 -22.25 14.41
CA LEU A 414 25.97 -23.32 14.47
C LEU A 414 25.39 -24.56 13.79
N GLU A 415 26.13 -25.13 12.84
CA GLU A 415 25.81 -26.43 12.25
C GLU A 415 27.02 -27.36 12.31
N GLY A 416 26.79 -28.63 12.63
CA GLY A 416 27.75 -29.72 12.49
C GLY A 416 27.13 -30.85 11.69
N GLU A 417 27.89 -31.48 10.82
CA GLU A 417 27.45 -32.64 10.05
C GLU A 417 28.54 -33.71 10.08
N MET A 418 28.19 -34.92 10.52
CA MET A 418 29.07 -36.07 10.58
C MET A 418 28.68 -37.06 9.49
N VAL A 419 29.61 -37.37 8.58
CA VAL A 419 29.45 -38.38 7.53
C VAL A 419 30.04 -39.71 8.00
N PHE A 420 29.34 -40.82 7.74
CA PHE A 420 29.70 -42.17 8.15
C PHE A 420 29.06 -43.22 7.22
N GLY A 421 29.21 -44.51 7.59
CA GLY A 421 28.70 -45.63 6.81
C GLY A 421 29.62 -46.04 5.65
N PRO A 422 29.32 -47.16 4.96
CA PRO A 422 30.10 -47.61 3.82
C PRO A 422 30.16 -46.54 2.73
N ASN A 423 31.37 -46.18 2.30
CA ASN A 423 31.63 -45.13 1.29
C ASN A 423 31.07 -43.73 1.68
N GLY A 424 30.84 -43.45 2.97
CA GLY A 424 30.29 -42.17 3.43
C GLY A 424 28.80 -41.97 3.10
N ASN A 425 28.05 -43.06 2.88
CA ASN A 425 26.67 -42.99 2.39
C ASN A 425 25.62 -42.51 3.41
N GLN A 426 26.00 -42.17 4.64
CA GLN A 426 25.11 -41.67 5.68
C GLN A 426 25.66 -40.38 6.30
N SER A 427 24.77 -39.43 6.62
CA SER A 427 25.14 -38.27 7.45
C SER A 427 24.16 -38.01 8.60
N LEU A 428 24.71 -37.50 9.70
CA LEU A 428 23.96 -36.99 10.86
C LEU A 428 24.36 -35.53 11.08
N GLY A 429 23.41 -34.63 10.85
CA GLY A 429 23.54 -33.20 11.08
C GLY A 429 22.86 -32.76 12.37
N LEU A 430 23.49 -31.84 13.08
CA LEU A 430 22.92 -31.10 14.21
C LEU A 430 23.08 -29.61 13.91
N SER A 431 22.02 -28.82 14.09
CA SER A 431 22.09 -27.37 14.05
C SER A 431 21.39 -26.73 15.23
N VAL A 432 21.92 -25.58 15.66
CA VAL A 432 21.31 -24.70 16.67
C VAL A 432 21.46 -23.28 16.17
N ARG A 433 20.33 -22.58 16.00
CA ARG A 433 20.28 -21.21 15.51
C ARG A 433 19.71 -20.29 16.58
N ARG A 434 20.38 -19.17 16.85
CA ARG A 434 19.80 -18.10 17.66
C ARG A 434 19.19 -17.05 16.76
N HIS A 435 17.89 -16.83 16.91
CA HIS A 435 17.16 -15.80 16.17
C HIS A 435 16.92 -14.56 17.03
N THR A 436 16.73 -13.43 16.37
CA THR A 436 16.26 -12.18 16.97
C THR A 436 15.27 -11.56 16.01
N LEU A 437 14.03 -11.33 16.46
CA LEU A 437 12.94 -10.79 15.64
C LEU A 437 12.53 -9.41 16.14
N ASP A 438 12.20 -8.51 15.22
CA ASP A 438 11.66 -7.17 15.48
C ASP A 438 10.60 -6.86 14.41
N THR A 439 9.41 -6.42 14.82
CA THR A 439 8.32 -6.03 13.91
C THR A 439 8.07 -4.51 13.89
N GLY A 440 8.79 -3.73 14.70
CA GLY A 440 8.51 -2.30 14.91
C GLY A 440 7.42 -2.07 15.96
N SER A 441 6.52 -1.11 15.75
CA SER A 441 5.59 -0.63 16.79
C SER A 441 4.13 -0.90 16.47
N VAL A 442 3.45 -1.74 17.27
CA VAL A 442 2.02 -2.05 17.12
C VAL A 442 1.15 -0.81 17.29
N ASN A 443 0.38 -0.48 16.26
CA ASN A 443 -0.61 0.61 16.30
C ASN A 443 -1.98 0.09 16.75
N LEU A 444 -2.26 0.16 18.05
CA LEU A 444 -3.49 -0.35 18.67
C LEU A 444 -4.76 0.45 18.36
N ASN A 445 -4.67 1.53 17.57
CA ASN A 445 -5.84 2.22 17.01
C ASN A 445 -6.46 1.45 15.82
N HIS A 446 -5.76 0.44 15.29
CA HIS A 446 -6.28 -0.50 14.28
C HIS A 446 -6.64 -1.85 14.91
N PHE A 447 -7.32 -2.71 14.14
CA PHE A 447 -7.69 -4.05 14.58
C PHE A 447 -6.43 -4.92 14.82
N TYR A 448 -6.24 -5.30 16.08
CA TYR A 448 -5.14 -6.15 16.56
C TYR A 448 -5.61 -6.96 17.79
N GLY A 449 -5.09 -8.17 17.99
CA GLY A 449 -5.51 -9.04 19.09
C GLY A 449 -7.03 -9.28 19.09
N SER A 450 -7.69 -9.26 20.25
CA SER A 450 -9.16 -9.44 20.31
C SER A 450 -9.98 -8.22 19.82
N ALA A 451 -9.34 -7.12 19.40
CA ALA A 451 -9.93 -5.91 18.83
C ALA A 451 -11.33 -5.53 19.38
N PRO A 452 -11.48 -5.35 20.71
CA PRO A 452 -12.79 -5.31 21.37
C PRO A 452 -13.58 -4.03 21.08
N THR A 453 -14.85 -4.19 20.73
CA THR A 453 -15.81 -3.09 20.60
C THR A 453 -16.02 -2.39 21.94
N GLY A 454 -15.97 -1.06 21.96
CA GLY A 454 -16.16 -0.26 23.18
C GLY A 454 -14.89 0.16 23.94
N GLY A 455 -13.69 0.00 23.37
CA GLY A 455 -12.48 0.68 23.88
C GLY A 455 -11.93 0.12 25.20
N ARG A 456 -11.65 -1.18 25.23
CA ARG A 456 -11.04 -1.87 26.38
C ARG A 456 -9.58 -1.45 26.57
N LEU A 457 -9.18 -1.21 27.82
CA LEU A 457 -7.80 -0.87 28.15
C LEU A 457 -6.83 -2.02 27.81
N VAL A 458 -5.62 -1.62 27.41
CA VAL A 458 -4.48 -2.52 27.23
C VAL A 458 -4.05 -3.08 28.58
N LYS A 459 -4.14 -4.40 28.75
CA LYS A 459 -3.66 -5.13 29.93
C LYS A 459 -2.17 -5.46 29.85
N VAL A 460 -1.68 -5.75 28.66
CA VAL A 460 -0.31 -6.21 28.39
C VAL A 460 0.22 -5.43 27.19
N ALA A 461 1.39 -4.81 27.33
CA ALA A 461 2.04 -4.14 26.21
C ALA A 461 2.41 -5.18 25.12
N PRO A 462 2.09 -4.95 23.83
CA PRO A 462 2.47 -5.88 22.77
C PRO A 462 3.98 -6.15 22.75
N VAL A 463 4.35 -7.42 22.80
CA VAL A 463 5.71 -7.85 22.49
C VAL A 463 5.98 -7.48 21.03
N THR A 464 7.08 -6.77 20.79
CA THR A 464 7.44 -6.15 19.50
C THR A 464 8.83 -6.56 19.00
N ARG A 465 9.65 -7.09 19.92
CA ARG A 465 10.98 -7.66 19.66
C ARG A 465 11.20 -8.86 20.58
N VAL A 466 11.89 -9.89 20.09
CA VAL A 466 12.33 -11.05 20.89
C VAL A 466 13.77 -11.41 20.54
N ASP A 467 14.67 -11.27 21.51
CA ASP A 467 16.13 -11.47 21.35
C ASP A 467 16.62 -12.86 21.83
N THR A 468 15.74 -13.71 22.36
CA THR A 468 16.10 -14.93 23.12
C THR A 468 15.75 -16.23 22.40
N LEU A 469 15.45 -16.17 21.10
CA LEU A 469 14.92 -17.31 20.35
C LEU A 469 16.00 -18.33 19.99
N VAL A 470 15.75 -19.61 20.23
CA VAL A 470 16.65 -20.72 19.86
C VAL A 470 15.90 -21.80 19.08
N GLU A 471 16.42 -22.18 17.91
CA GLU A 471 15.87 -23.22 17.05
C GLU A 471 16.88 -24.38 16.89
N PRO A 472 16.69 -25.51 17.59
CA PRO A 472 17.48 -26.73 17.41
C PRO A 472 16.88 -27.66 16.34
N ARG A 473 17.73 -28.27 15.51
CA ARG A 473 17.34 -29.33 14.55
C ARG A 473 18.38 -30.45 14.48
N LEU A 474 17.89 -31.67 14.34
CA LEU A 474 18.63 -32.89 14.06
C LEU A 474 18.20 -33.40 12.67
N SER A 475 19.14 -33.77 11.80
CA SER A 475 18.84 -34.33 10.48
C SER A 475 19.66 -35.59 10.22
N TYR A 476 19.04 -36.64 9.72
CA TYR A 476 19.70 -37.86 9.25
C TYR A 476 19.44 -38.05 7.74
N ARG A 477 20.44 -38.54 7.01
CA ARG A 477 20.36 -38.84 5.58
C ARG A 477 21.08 -40.15 5.29
N ARG A 478 20.55 -40.93 4.34
CA ARG A 478 21.17 -42.15 3.80
C ARG A 478 20.97 -42.18 2.28
N GLU A 479 22.06 -42.34 1.55
CA GLU A 479 22.06 -42.50 0.09
C GLU A 479 22.30 -43.99 -0.24
N GLU A 480 21.55 -44.56 -1.17
CA GLU A 480 21.62 -45.97 -1.55
C GLU A 480 21.67 -46.11 -3.07
N GLY A 481 22.81 -45.69 -3.62
CA GLY A 481 22.94 -45.42 -5.04
C GLY A 481 22.00 -44.28 -5.42
N ASN A 482 21.08 -44.54 -6.33
CA ASN A 482 20.22 -43.54 -6.95
C ASN A 482 19.03 -43.14 -6.05
N LEU A 483 18.78 -43.83 -4.93
CA LEU A 483 17.69 -43.55 -4.00
C LEU A 483 18.24 -43.08 -2.65
N GLY A 484 17.88 -41.85 -2.28
CA GLY A 484 18.16 -41.24 -0.99
C GLY A 484 16.94 -41.26 -0.07
N PHE A 485 17.21 -41.36 1.24
CA PHE A 485 16.24 -41.20 2.32
C PHE A 485 16.73 -40.11 3.27
N PHE A 486 15.82 -39.26 3.76
CA PHE A 486 16.15 -38.29 4.80
C PHE A 486 15.05 -38.16 5.86
N ALA A 487 15.47 -37.76 7.05
CA ALA A 487 14.61 -37.35 8.15
C ALA A 487 15.20 -36.11 8.83
N GLU A 488 14.36 -35.15 9.19
CA GLU A 488 14.71 -33.98 10.01
C GLU A 488 13.70 -33.88 11.17
N LEU A 489 14.18 -33.55 12.36
CA LEU A 489 13.38 -33.32 13.56
C LEU A 489 13.96 -32.13 14.32
N GLY A 490 13.10 -31.21 14.75
CA GLY A 490 13.48 -30.05 15.55
C GLY A 490 12.26 -29.44 16.24
N THR A 491 12.37 -28.17 16.62
CA THR A 491 11.24 -27.38 17.12
C THR A 491 11.10 -26.08 16.33
N THR A 492 9.91 -25.47 16.38
CA THR A 492 9.76 -24.03 16.13
C THR A 492 10.54 -23.26 17.22
N PRO A 493 10.89 -21.97 17.05
CA PRO A 493 11.84 -21.32 17.95
C PRO A 493 11.37 -21.27 19.42
N ILE A 494 12.21 -21.77 20.32
CA ILE A 494 12.02 -21.78 21.77
C ILE A 494 12.25 -20.36 22.32
N GLY A 495 11.42 -19.92 23.26
CA GLY A 495 11.51 -18.58 23.88
C GLY A 495 10.64 -17.50 23.24
N GLY A 496 9.66 -17.88 22.41
CA GLY A 496 8.61 -16.99 21.90
C GLY A 496 7.42 -16.85 22.86
N SER A 497 6.39 -16.10 22.48
CA SER A 497 5.19 -15.88 23.30
C SER A 497 4.38 -17.17 23.49
N VAL A 498 4.07 -17.85 22.38
CA VAL A 498 3.45 -19.18 22.37
C VAL A 498 4.54 -20.24 22.59
N SER A 499 4.24 -21.33 23.27
CA SER A 499 5.13 -22.49 23.45
C SER A 499 5.66 -23.06 22.12
N ALA A 500 6.91 -23.53 22.10
CA ALA A 500 7.47 -24.18 20.91
C ALA A 500 6.78 -25.52 20.60
N LEU A 501 6.70 -25.84 19.31
CA LEU A 501 6.07 -27.06 18.77
C LEU A 501 7.14 -27.91 18.04
N PRO A 502 7.02 -29.25 18.03
CA PRO A 502 7.88 -30.10 17.21
C PRO A 502 7.61 -29.87 15.71
N VAL A 503 8.68 -29.91 14.90
CA VAL A 503 8.65 -29.78 13.44
C VAL A 503 9.68 -30.72 12.82
N GLY A 504 9.58 -30.96 11.51
CA GLY A 504 10.47 -31.90 10.83
C GLY A 504 10.01 -32.25 9.43
N ALA A 505 10.74 -33.16 8.79
CA ALA A 505 10.34 -33.73 7.50
C ALA A 505 10.86 -35.16 7.38
N ILE A 506 10.14 -36.02 6.67
CA ILE A 506 10.63 -37.34 6.24
C ILE A 506 10.34 -37.48 4.76
N GLY A 507 11.33 -37.89 3.98
CA GLY A 507 11.20 -37.95 2.53
C GLY A 507 12.27 -38.79 1.83
N ILE A 508 12.12 -38.84 0.51
CA ILE A 508 12.99 -39.54 -0.42
C ILE A 508 13.50 -38.59 -1.51
N ASP A 509 14.68 -38.89 -2.02
CA ASP A 509 15.26 -38.31 -3.23
C ASP A 509 15.53 -39.44 -4.23
N TRP A 510 15.17 -39.28 -5.50
CA TRP A 510 15.49 -40.24 -6.57
C TRP A 510 16.25 -39.52 -7.69
N LYS A 511 17.52 -39.88 -7.89
CA LYS A 511 18.49 -39.15 -8.71
C LYS A 511 19.01 -39.98 -9.89
N GLN A 512 19.11 -39.35 -11.06
CA GLN A 512 19.72 -39.81 -12.30
C GLN A 512 20.36 -38.61 -13.01
N PRO A 513 21.20 -38.81 -14.04
CA PRO A 513 21.74 -37.70 -14.84
C PRO A 513 20.64 -36.86 -15.52
N GLU A 514 19.56 -37.51 -15.98
CA GLU A 514 18.47 -36.87 -16.70
C GLU A 514 17.31 -36.40 -15.80
N TYR A 515 17.26 -36.77 -14.51
CA TYR A 515 16.21 -36.32 -13.60
C TYR A 515 16.56 -36.42 -12.11
N HIS A 516 15.95 -35.54 -11.31
CA HIS A 516 15.83 -35.72 -9.85
C HIS A 516 14.39 -35.47 -9.44
N TRP A 517 13.86 -36.37 -8.61
CA TRP A 517 12.56 -36.23 -7.94
C TRP A 517 12.77 -36.25 -6.42
N ARG A 518 12.01 -35.43 -5.70
CA ARG A 518 11.95 -35.43 -4.24
C ARG A 518 10.49 -35.51 -3.80
N ALA A 519 10.21 -36.29 -2.76
CA ALA A 519 8.89 -36.34 -2.13
C ALA A 519 9.03 -36.41 -0.61
N GLU A 520 8.31 -35.55 0.12
CA GLU A 520 8.39 -35.44 1.58
C GLU A 520 7.02 -35.19 2.23
N VAL A 521 6.87 -35.74 3.43
CA VAL A 521 5.89 -35.28 4.43
C VAL A 521 6.64 -34.32 5.35
N PHE A 522 6.12 -33.11 5.54
CA PHE A 522 6.79 -32.05 6.30
C PHE A 522 5.86 -31.38 7.32
N SER A 523 6.47 -30.77 8.32
CA SER A 523 5.88 -29.79 9.24
C SER A 523 6.93 -28.71 9.50
N GLU A 524 6.64 -27.44 9.20
CA GLU A 524 7.59 -26.34 9.37
C GLU A 524 6.93 -25.04 9.91
N SER A 525 7.76 -24.08 10.34
CA SER A 525 7.27 -22.80 10.90
C SER A 525 6.90 -21.83 9.79
N VAL A 526 5.73 -21.18 9.89
CA VAL A 526 5.38 -20.07 8.99
C VAL A 526 6.12 -18.82 9.43
N THR A 527 7.17 -18.41 8.70
CA THR A 527 8.10 -17.35 9.11
C THR A 527 7.73 -15.94 8.60
N GLU A 528 6.46 -15.70 8.28
CA GLU A 528 6.00 -14.52 7.53
C GLU A 528 5.73 -13.26 8.36
N SER A 529 5.53 -13.40 9.66
CA SER A 529 5.53 -12.33 10.65
C SER A 529 5.98 -12.87 12.01
N MET A 530 6.17 -11.98 13.00
CA MET A 530 6.44 -12.43 14.36
C MET A 530 5.24 -13.20 14.97
N LEU A 531 4.00 -12.81 14.60
CA LEU A 531 2.80 -13.54 15.01
C LEU A 531 2.79 -14.97 14.45
N SER A 532 3.08 -15.14 13.16
CA SER A 532 3.09 -16.46 12.53
C SER A 532 4.26 -17.34 13.02
N TRP A 533 5.43 -16.76 13.29
CA TRP A 533 6.63 -17.55 13.61
C TRP A 533 6.72 -17.95 15.09
N VAL A 534 6.38 -17.05 16.03
CA VAL A 534 6.60 -17.25 17.47
C VAL A 534 5.40 -16.88 18.37
N GLY A 535 4.35 -16.30 17.78
CA GLY A 535 3.14 -15.89 18.48
C GLY A 535 3.30 -14.59 19.27
N ALA A 536 2.17 -14.03 19.70
CA ALA A 536 2.05 -12.79 20.46
C ALA A 536 1.10 -12.95 21.65
N LYS A 537 1.08 -11.96 22.56
CA LYS A 537 0.11 -11.86 23.66
C LYS A 537 -0.93 -10.80 23.35
N ASP A 538 -2.21 -11.18 23.33
CA ASP A 538 -3.31 -10.27 22.99
C ASP A 538 -3.37 -9.13 24.03
N PRO A 539 -3.12 -7.86 23.62
CA PRO A 539 -2.99 -6.75 24.55
C PRO A 539 -4.25 -6.52 25.40
N TYR A 540 -5.43 -6.96 24.95
CA TYR A 540 -6.69 -6.74 25.65
C TYR A 540 -7.07 -7.90 26.60
N THR A 541 -6.64 -9.14 26.36
CA THR A 541 -6.94 -10.30 27.23
C THR A 541 -5.77 -10.72 28.10
N GLY A 542 -4.56 -10.73 27.55
CA GLY A 542 -3.35 -11.37 28.09
C GLY A 542 -3.09 -12.78 27.55
N ASN A 543 -3.98 -13.32 26.71
CA ASN A 543 -3.88 -14.67 26.15
C ASN A 543 -2.79 -14.74 25.06
N ASP A 544 -2.16 -15.90 24.90
CA ASP A 544 -1.25 -16.17 23.79
C ASP A 544 -2.02 -16.56 22.51
N TRP A 545 -1.56 -16.11 21.34
CA TRP A 545 -2.05 -16.59 20.05
C TRP A 545 -0.98 -16.50 18.94
N GLY A 546 -1.20 -17.19 17.82
CA GLY A 546 -0.26 -17.29 16.69
C GLY A 546 0.61 -18.55 16.75
N ARG A 547 1.86 -18.44 16.29
CA ARG A 547 2.79 -19.56 16.05
C ARG A 547 2.14 -20.63 15.15
N VAL A 548 2.03 -20.30 13.87
CA VAL A 548 1.45 -21.17 12.84
C VAL A 548 2.51 -22.14 12.31
N THR A 549 2.16 -23.41 12.26
CA THR A 549 2.92 -24.45 11.55
C THR A 549 2.20 -24.87 10.27
N GLU A 550 2.91 -24.88 9.15
CA GLU A 550 2.45 -25.50 7.91
C GLU A 550 2.84 -26.98 7.95
N THR A 551 1.87 -27.89 7.82
CA THR A 551 2.08 -29.35 7.82
C THR A 551 1.41 -29.98 6.61
N GLY A 552 2.13 -30.77 5.84
CA GLY A 552 1.64 -31.23 4.55
C GLY A 552 2.55 -32.20 3.81
N VAL A 553 2.30 -32.30 2.51
CA VAL A 553 3.11 -33.06 1.56
C VAL A 553 3.66 -32.13 0.49
N ARG A 554 4.91 -32.37 0.09
CA ARG A 554 5.59 -31.67 -1.00
C ARG A 554 6.22 -32.69 -1.93
N ALA A 555 6.04 -32.49 -3.23
CA ALA A 555 6.75 -33.23 -4.26
C ALA A 555 7.31 -32.25 -5.28
N GLU A 556 8.59 -32.37 -5.62
CA GLU A 556 9.24 -31.57 -6.65
C GLU A 556 10.08 -32.45 -7.56
N GLY A 557 10.35 -31.98 -8.77
CA GLY A 557 11.32 -32.64 -9.63
C GLY A 557 11.70 -31.84 -10.86
N TRP A 558 12.85 -32.21 -11.40
CA TRP A 558 13.41 -31.68 -12.63
C TRP A 558 13.72 -32.84 -13.58
N HIS A 559 13.54 -32.63 -14.88
CA HIS A 559 13.85 -33.60 -15.93
C HIS A 559 14.44 -32.91 -17.18
N GLN A 560 15.57 -33.41 -17.66
CA GLN A 560 16.14 -33.05 -18.95
C GLN A 560 15.28 -33.60 -20.09
N LEU A 561 14.83 -32.70 -20.97
CA LEU A 561 14.14 -33.04 -22.21
C LEU A 561 15.17 -33.14 -23.37
N SER A 562 14.72 -33.53 -24.56
CA SER A 562 15.60 -33.68 -25.72
C SER A 562 16.29 -32.37 -26.12
N GLY A 563 17.61 -32.43 -26.30
CA GLY A 563 18.43 -31.25 -26.62
C GLY A 563 18.72 -30.39 -25.38
N PRO A 564 18.78 -29.05 -25.49
CA PRO A 564 19.11 -28.15 -24.37
C PRO A 564 17.96 -27.90 -23.38
N TRP A 565 16.76 -28.43 -23.64
CA TRP A 565 15.55 -28.15 -22.86
C TRP A 565 15.48 -28.95 -21.56
N GLY A 566 14.95 -28.37 -20.49
CA GLY A 566 14.59 -29.08 -19.26
C GLY A 566 13.31 -28.54 -18.65
N VAL A 567 12.57 -29.38 -17.92
CA VAL A 567 11.35 -29.00 -17.20
C VAL A 567 11.54 -29.17 -15.70
N TYR A 568 11.02 -28.24 -14.91
CA TYR A 568 10.87 -28.36 -13.45
C TYR A 568 9.39 -28.23 -13.09
N GLY A 569 8.97 -28.88 -12.02
CA GLY A 569 7.74 -28.53 -11.33
C GLY A 569 7.70 -29.02 -9.89
N ASP A 570 6.89 -28.36 -9.09
CA ASP A 570 6.59 -28.73 -7.72
C ASP A 570 5.10 -28.62 -7.41
N VAL A 571 4.67 -29.39 -6.42
CA VAL A 571 3.35 -29.29 -5.79
C VAL A 571 3.47 -29.41 -4.27
N LYS A 572 2.73 -28.56 -3.57
CA LYS A 572 2.65 -28.50 -2.10
C LYS A 572 1.18 -28.50 -1.71
N ALA A 573 0.77 -29.43 -0.86
CA ALA A 573 -0.58 -29.48 -0.29
C ALA A 573 -0.47 -29.55 1.23
N SER A 574 -1.10 -28.60 1.94
CA SER A 574 -0.88 -28.40 3.37
C SER A 574 -2.14 -28.08 4.17
N TYR A 575 -2.00 -28.24 5.48
CA TYR A 575 -2.87 -27.72 6.52
C TYR A 575 -2.03 -26.80 7.42
N LEU A 576 -2.63 -25.69 7.85
CA LEU A 576 -2.00 -24.68 8.69
C LEU A 576 -2.83 -24.46 9.96
N GLY A 577 -2.17 -24.47 11.12
CA GLY A 577 -2.79 -24.26 12.42
C GLY A 577 -1.80 -23.69 13.44
N GLY A 578 -2.32 -23.09 14.51
CA GLY A 578 -1.55 -22.44 15.58
C GLY A 578 -2.43 -22.12 16.79
N GLU A 579 -1.83 -21.65 17.88
CA GLU A 579 -2.54 -21.34 19.13
C GLU A 579 -3.52 -20.17 18.90
N GLY A 580 -4.81 -20.35 19.18
CA GLY A 580 -5.82 -19.31 18.96
C GLY A 580 -5.93 -18.79 17.52
N VAL A 581 -5.46 -19.56 16.53
CA VAL A 581 -5.61 -19.28 15.08
C VAL A 581 -6.69 -20.20 14.50
N ALA A 582 -7.42 -19.75 13.47
CA ALA A 582 -8.34 -20.61 12.73
C ALA A 582 -7.59 -21.54 11.77
N ASP A 583 -8.01 -22.80 11.73
CA ASP A 583 -7.53 -23.81 10.79
C ASP A 583 -7.63 -23.34 9.33
N ASN A 584 -6.60 -23.61 8.55
CA ASN A 584 -6.54 -23.30 7.12
C ASN A 584 -5.96 -24.48 6.33
N SER A 585 -6.17 -24.52 5.03
CA SER A 585 -5.49 -25.43 4.12
C SER A 585 -4.96 -24.66 2.92
N SER A 586 -3.92 -25.17 2.27
CA SER A 586 -3.38 -24.55 1.06
C SER A 586 -2.97 -25.57 0.01
N PHE A 587 -3.01 -25.11 -1.23
CA PHE A 587 -2.43 -25.79 -2.38
C PHE A 587 -1.56 -24.79 -3.14
N ALA A 588 -0.32 -25.17 -3.42
CA ALA A 588 0.59 -24.42 -4.26
C ALA A 588 1.28 -25.34 -5.28
N GLY A 589 1.76 -24.77 -6.39
CA GLY A 589 2.63 -25.49 -7.31
C GLY A 589 3.19 -24.61 -8.42
N THR A 590 4.36 -24.99 -8.90
CA THR A 590 5.09 -24.31 -9.98
C THR A 590 5.31 -25.25 -11.15
N VAL A 591 5.28 -24.71 -12.37
CA VAL A 591 5.83 -25.36 -13.57
C VAL A 591 6.76 -24.39 -14.27
N ALA A 592 7.97 -24.83 -14.60
CA ALA A 592 8.97 -24.03 -15.31
C ALA A 592 9.57 -24.81 -16.48
N LEU A 593 9.73 -24.11 -17.61
CA LEU A 593 10.49 -24.60 -18.76
C LEU A 593 11.81 -23.86 -18.82
N SER A 594 12.90 -24.58 -19.07
CA SER A 594 14.26 -24.06 -19.13
C SER A 594 14.92 -24.41 -20.46
N TYR A 595 15.69 -23.47 -21.00
CA TYR A 595 16.59 -23.65 -22.12
C TYR A 595 18.02 -23.41 -21.61
N ASN A 596 18.86 -24.44 -21.67
CA ASN A 596 20.26 -24.33 -21.27
C ASN A 596 21.08 -23.74 -22.42
N LEU A 597 21.71 -22.60 -22.16
CA LEU A 597 22.71 -21.98 -23.03
C LEU A 597 24.08 -22.57 -22.73
N ASP A 598 24.83 -22.84 -23.79
CA ASP A 598 26.23 -23.26 -23.74
C ASP A 598 27.11 -22.00 -23.58
N VAL A 599 27.76 -21.84 -22.43
CA VAL A 599 28.47 -20.60 -22.04
C VAL A 599 29.73 -20.95 -21.25
N ASP A 600 30.90 -20.66 -21.82
CA ASP A 600 32.22 -20.86 -21.19
C ASP A 600 32.26 -20.34 -19.74
N GLY A 601 32.68 -21.18 -18.79
CA GLY A 601 32.78 -20.84 -17.36
C GLY A 601 31.53 -21.19 -16.52
N PHE A 602 30.48 -21.75 -17.11
CA PHE A 602 29.24 -22.12 -16.43
C PHE A 602 28.89 -23.62 -16.56
N GLU A 603 28.69 -24.28 -15.42
CA GLU A 603 28.12 -25.64 -15.31
C GLU A 603 26.71 -25.69 -15.90
N TYR A 604 25.95 -24.60 -15.72
CA TYR A 604 24.74 -24.31 -16.48
C TYR A 604 24.48 -22.80 -16.52
N PHE A 605 23.91 -22.34 -17.62
CA PHE A 605 23.31 -21.01 -17.75
C PHE A 605 21.94 -21.18 -18.42
N SER A 606 20.86 -21.12 -17.65
CA SER A 606 19.52 -21.49 -18.09
C SER A 606 18.61 -20.27 -18.16
N ILE A 607 17.77 -20.18 -19.19
CA ILE A 607 16.73 -19.15 -19.32
C ILE A 607 15.37 -19.77 -19.63
N GLY A 608 14.29 -19.24 -19.08
CA GLY A 608 12.94 -19.62 -19.52
C GLY A 608 11.78 -19.12 -18.65
N PRO A 609 10.54 -19.48 -19.03
CA PRO A 609 9.34 -19.10 -18.32
C PRO A 609 9.03 -20.03 -17.13
N SER A 610 8.44 -19.45 -16.07
CA SER A 610 7.81 -20.19 -14.98
C SER A 610 6.41 -19.64 -14.70
N VAL A 611 5.49 -20.53 -14.32
CA VAL A 611 4.17 -20.20 -13.79
C VAL A 611 4.01 -20.84 -12.43
N HIS A 612 3.61 -20.05 -11.43
CA HIS A 612 3.32 -20.49 -10.07
C HIS A 612 1.87 -20.14 -9.71
N TYR A 613 1.18 -21.04 -9.02
CA TYR A 613 -0.17 -20.84 -8.50
C TYR A 613 -0.23 -21.23 -7.03
N GLU A 614 -0.91 -20.41 -6.21
CA GLU A 614 -1.16 -20.68 -4.79
C GLU A 614 -2.59 -20.29 -4.39
N HIS A 615 -3.21 -21.06 -3.51
CA HIS A 615 -4.58 -20.90 -3.01
C HIS A 615 -4.68 -21.33 -1.55
N TYR A 616 -5.43 -20.58 -0.74
CA TYR A 616 -5.80 -20.92 0.65
C TYR A 616 -7.32 -20.95 0.82
N ASP A 617 -7.82 -21.87 1.64
CA ASP A 617 -9.25 -21.97 2.02
C ASP A 617 -9.77 -20.72 2.76
N LYS A 618 -8.88 -19.99 3.45
CA LYS A 618 -9.22 -18.76 4.19
C LYS A 618 -8.13 -17.70 4.07
N ASN A 619 -8.56 -16.44 3.93
CA ASN A 619 -7.70 -15.28 4.19
C ASN A 619 -7.53 -15.06 5.71
N LEU A 620 -6.38 -15.47 6.25
CA LEU A 620 -5.99 -15.33 7.66
C LEU A 620 -4.76 -14.42 7.85
N SER A 621 -4.55 -13.50 6.91
CA SER A 621 -3.39 -12.61 6.81
C SER A 621 -3.32 -11.48 7.83
N GLN A 622 -4.39 -11.29 8.60
CA GLN A 622 -4.54 -10.14 9.51
C GLN A 622 -3.98 -10.44 10.90
N PHE A 623 -4.08 -9.49 11.82
CA PHE A 623 -3.39 -9.52 13.11
C PHE A 623 -4.34 -9.47 14.32
N THR A 624 -5.59 -9.87 14.10
CA THR A 624 -6.59 -10.11 15.14
C THR A 624 -6.68 -11.58 15.56
N HIS A 625 -7.29 -11.84 16.71
CA HIS A 625 -7.41 -13.18 17.28
C HIS A 625 -8.22 -14.10 16.36
N GLY A 626 -7.68 -15.29 16.06
CA GLY A 626 -8.18 -16.18 15.01
C GLY A 626 -7.49 -16.00 13.65
N HIS A 627 -6.78 -14.90 13.39
CA HIS A 627 -5.86 -14.77 12.25
C HIS A 627 -4.44 -15.19 12.64
N GLY A 628 -3.64 -15.59 11.64
CA GLY A 628 -2.26 -16.05 11.84
C GLY A 628 -1.18 -15.06 11.43
N GLY A 629 -1.53 -13.95 10.76
CA GLY A 629 -0.57 -12.93 10.32
C GLY A 629 0.42 -13.42 9.26
N TYR A 630 -0.02 -14.30 8.35
CA TYR A 630 0.81 -14.84 7.25
C TYR A 630 0.12 -14.64 5.90
N PHE A 631 0.90 -14.58 4.81
CA PHE A 631 0.32 -14.38 3.49
C PHE A 631 -0.52 -15.60 3.07
N SER A 632 -1.81 -15.39 2.84
CA SER A 632 -2.80 -16.44 2.55
C SER A 632 -3.87 -15.93 1.57
N PRO A 633 -3.55 -15.80 0.27
CA PRO A 633 -4.49 -15.33 -0.75
C PRO A 633 -5.59 -16.35 -1.02
N ASP A 634 -6.75 -15.85 -1.46
CA ASP A 634 -7.81 -16.69 -2.04
C ASP A 634 -7.35 -17.26 -3.39
N SER A 635 -6.67 -16.45 -4.21
CA SER A 635 -5.81 -17.01 -5.25
C SER A 635 -4.62 -16.09 -5.57
N MET A 636 -3.49 -16.69 -5.92
CA MET A 636 -2.36 -15.99 -6.51
C MET A 636 -1.88 -16.74 -7.75
N LEU A 637 -1.75 -16.01 -8.87
CA LEU A 637 -1.12 -16.52 -10.08
C LEU A 637 0.07 -15.62 -10.42
N GLN A 638 1.23 -16.22 -10.62
CA GLN A 638 2.46 -15.52 -10.96
C GLN A 638 3.08 -16.14 -12.21
N ALA A 639 3.45 -15.30 -13.19
CA ALA A 639 4.14 -15.72 -14.40
C ALA A 639 5.43 -14.90 -14.56
N MET A 640 6.57 -15.57 -14.70
CA MET A 640 7.89 -14.93 -14.76
C MET A 640 8.72 -15.43 -15.95
N MET A 641 9.66 -14.61 -16.38
CA MET A 641 10.84 -15.02 -17.14
C MET A 641 12.05 -14.94 -16.22
N GLY A 642 12.82 -16.02 -16.12
CA GLY A 642 13.98 -16.13 -15.23
C GLY A 642 15.25 -16.59 -15.95
N VAL A 643 16.39 -16.17 -15.41
CA VAL A 643 17.72 -16.70 -15.71
C VAL A 643 18.30 -17.30 -14.44
N SER A 644 18.71 -18.57 -14.48
CA SER A 644 19.51 -19.21 -13.43
C SER A 644 20.90 -19.56 -13.98
N PHE A 645 21.91 -19.55 -13.11
CA PHE A 645 23.26 -19.95 -13.49
C PHE A 645 24.03 -20.56 -12.30
N GLN A 646 24.98 -21.42 -12.62
CA GLN A 646 26.06 -21.83 -11.71
C GLN A 646 27.37 -21.86 -12.49
N THR A 647 28.44 -21.33 -11.92
CA THR A 647 29.78 -21.43 -12.51
C THR A 647 30.31 -22.87 -12.49
N GLU A 648 31.28 -23.15 -13.35
CA GLU A 648 31.99 -24.45 -13.38
C GLU A 648 32.52 -24.86 -11.99
N SER A 649 32.42 -26.16 -11.71
CA SER A 649 32.95 -26.81 -10.49
C SER A 649 34.47 -26.99 -10.59
N GLY A 650 35.16 -27.34 -9.49
CA GLY A 650 36.60 -27.63 -9.52
C GLY A 650 37.52 -26.40 -9.36
N HIS A 651 36.94 -25.21 -9.25
CA HIS A 651 37.65 -23.97 -8.90
C HIS A 651 37.70 -23.76 -7.37
N PRO A 652 38.63 -22.93 -6.85
CA PRO A 652 38.64 -22.55 -5.43
C PRO A 652 37.50 -21.57 -5.06
N TRP A 653 36.59 -21.29 -5.98
CA TRP A 653 35.41 -20.45 -5.79
C TRP A 653 34.27 -20.99 -6.67
N MET A 654 33.02 -20.74 -6.28
CA MET A 654 31.83 -21.05 -7.09
C MET A 654 30.75 -20.01 -6.81
N MET A 655 30.00 -19.63 -7.85
CA MET A 655 28.84 -18.74 -7.75
C MET A 655 27.60 -19.39 -8.36
N GLU A 656 26.47 -19.28 -7.65
CA GLU A 656 25.12 -19.64 -8.10
C GLU A 656 24.24 -18.38 -8.06
N GLY A 657 23.36 -18.21 -9.03
CA GLY A 657 22.43 -17.09 -9.03
C GLY A 657 21.14 -17.32 -9.80
N PHE A 658 20.12 -16.56 -9.42
CA PHE A 658 18.85 -16.47 -10.13
C PHE A 658 18.43 -15.01 -10.25
N VAL A 659 17.97 -14.58 -11.42
CA VAL A 659 17.34 -13.27 -11.62
C VAL A 659 16.08 -13.48 -12.47
N GLY A 660 14.93 -13.04 -11.98
CA GLY A 660 13.65 -13.19 -12.66
C GLY A 660 12.76 -11.97 -12.54
N GLY A 661 12.00 -11.68 -13.59
CA GLY A 661 10.99 -10.64 -13.62
C GLY A 661 9.69 -11.16 -14.24
N GLY A 662 8.55 -10.63 -13.81
CA GLY A 662 7.25 -11.17 -14.22
C GLY A 662 6.06 -10.31 -13.82
N TRP A 663 4.89 -10.93 -13.84
CA TRP A 663 3.62 -10.37 -13.40
C TRP A 663 2.95 -11.28 -12.37
N GLN A 664 2.27 -10.69 -11.40
CA GLN A 664 1.51 -11.40 -10.37
C GLN A 664 0.12 -10.79 -10.23
N THR A 665 -0.90 -11.65 -10.23
CA THR A 665 -2.25 -11.31 -9.76
C THR A 665 -2.45 -11.93 -8.37
N ASN A 666 -3.04 -11.17 -7.46
CA ASN A 666 -3.29 -11.59 -6.07
C ASN A 666 -4.71 -11.17 -5.68
N ASP A 667 -5.55 -12.17 -5.41
CA ASP A 667 -6.91 -12.02 -4.95
C ASP A 667 -7.02 -12.52 -3.50
N GLN A 668 -7.72 -11.77 -2.65
CA GLN A 668 -7.89 -12.03 -1.24
C GLN A 668 -9.36 -11.86 -0.87
N ALA A 669 -10.00 -12.94 -0.42
CA ALA A 669 -11.37 -12.90 0.06
C ALA A 669 -11.52 -11.97 1.27
N SER A 670 -12.70 -11.37 1.42
CA SER A 670 -13.08 -10.66 2.66
C SER A 670 -13.05 -11.62 3.84
N ALA A 671 -12.51 -11.18 4.98
CA ALA A 671 -12.30 -12.01 6.15
C ALA A 671 -12.96 -11.38 7.39
N ALA A 672 -13.58 -12.21 8.25
CA ALA A 672 -14.12 -11.72 9.52
C ALA A 672 -13.00 -11.16 10.41
N VAL A 673 -13.27 -10.10 11.17
CA VAL A 673 -12.27 -9.51 12.08
C VAL A 673 -11.86 -10.49 13.17
N LEU A 674 -12.76 -11.39 13.59
CA LEU A 674 -12.49 -12.48 14.53
C LEU A 674 -12.93 -13.83 13.90
N PRO A 675 -12.06 -14.53 13.13
CA PRO A 675 -12.44 -15.74 12.40
C PRO A 675 -13.01 -16.87 13.27
N LEU A 676 -12.54 -16.99 14.52
CA LEU A 676 -13.01 -17.98 15.48
C LEU A 676 -14.34 -17.60 16.17
N SER A 677 -14.80 -16.35 16.04
CA SER A 677 -16.07 -15.87 16.60
C SER A 677 -16.53 -14.60 15.87
N PRO A 678 -17.05 -14.70 14.63
CA PRO A 678 -17.41 -13.53 13.83
C PRO A 678 -18.50 -12.68 14.48
N ASP A 679 -18.27 -11.37 14.56
CA ASP A 679 -19.14 -10.40 15.25
C ASP A 679 -19.82 -9.40 14.29
N GLY A 680 -19.81 -9.70 12.99
CA GLY A 680 -20.35 -8.83 11.94
C GLY A 680 -19.35 -7.81 11.37
N ARG A 681 -18.14 -7.70 11.94
CA ARG A 681 -17.06 -6.89 11.36
C ARG A 681 -16.20 -7.73 10.41
N TYR A 682 -15.82 -7.12 9.28
CA TYR A 682 -15.00 -7.74 8.24
C TYR A 682 -13.88 -6.80 7.79
N TYR A 683 -12.80 -7.39 7.30
CA TYR A 683 -11.84 -6.75 6.41
C TYR A 683 -12.33 -6.91 4.97
N ASP A 684 -12.18 -5.89 4.13
CA ASP A 684 -12.60 -5.94 2.73
C ASP A 684 -11.78 -6.95 1.91
N SER A 685 -12.36 -7.42 0.80
CA SER A 685 -11.63 -8.19 -0.21
C SER A 685 -10.69 -7.30 -1.01
N LEU A 686 -9.49 -7.79 -1.31
CA LEU A 686 -8.48 -7.09 -2.12
C LEU A 686 -8.19 -7.88 -3.40
N SER A 687 -8.07 -7.19 -4.52
CA SER A 687 -7.52 -7.72 -5.77
C SER A 687 -6.45 -6.74 -6.26
N ASP A 688 -5.25 -7.25 -6.53
CA ASP A 688 -4.12 -6.46 -7.03
C ASP A 688 -3.37 -7.18 -8.16
N SER A 689 -2.68 -6.41 -9.00
CA SER A 689 -1.98 -6.87 -10.20
C SER A 689 -0.74 -6.03 -10.46
N SER A 690 0.44 -6.63 -10.30
CA SER A 690 1.71 -5.88 -10.33
C SER A 690 2.85 -6.61 -11.04
N ALA A 691 3.85 -5.82 -11.46
CA ALA A 691 5.11 -6.33 -11.94
C ALA A 691 6.00 -6.78 -10.75
N VAL A 692 6.48 -8.02 -10.81
CA VAL A 692 7.25 -8.66 -9.75
C VAL A 692 8.68 -8.96 -10.18
N PHE A 693 9.60 -9.01 -9.22
CA PHE A 693 11.02 -9.22 -9.48
C PHE A 693 11.69 -9.97 -8.32
N THR A 694 12.66 -10.83 -8.64
CA THR A 694 13.55 -11.44 -7.65
C THR A 694 14.97 -11.53 -8.19
N ALA A 695 15.94 -11.37 -7.30
CA ALA A 695 17.34 -11.67 -7.54
C ALA A 695 17.92 -12.40 -6.32
N ARG A 696 18.60 -13.52 -6.55
CA ARG A 696 19.34 -14.28 -5.54
C ARG A 696 20.75 -14.53 -6.06
N LEU A 697 21.75 -14.40 -5.20
CA LEU A 697 23.15 -14.67 -5.50
C LEU A 697 23.82 -15.32 -4.29
N GLN A 698 24.48 -16.45 -4.52
CA GLN A 698 25.31 -17.15 -3.55
C GLN A 698 26.72 -17.32 -4.10
N GLY A 699 27.73 -17.12 -3.25
CA GLY A 699 29.13 -17.35 -3.58
C GLY A 699 29.84 -18.09 -2.45
N THR A 700 30.66 -19.08 -2.78
CA THR A 700 31.55 -19.77 -1.82
C THR A 700 32.98 -19.70 -2.31
N TRP A 701 33.94 -19.58 -1.40
CA TRP A 701 35.37 -19.48 -1.67
C TRP A 701 36.19 -20.35 -0.68
N ALA A 702 37.04 -21.23 -1.20
CA ALA A 702 37.98 -22.03 -0.43
C ALA A 702 39.22 -21.17 -0.08
N LEU A 703 39.30 -20.73 1.18
CA LEU A 703 40.42 -19.95 1.70
C LEU A 703 41.67 -20.82 1.95
N ALA A 704 41.43 -22.07 2.32
CA ALA A 704 42.42 -23.13 2.46
C ALA A 704 41.70 -24.49 2.28
N PRO A 705 42.41 -25.61 2.10
CA PRO A 705 41.77 -26.89 1.80
C PRO A 705 40.75 -27.40 2.82
N GLN A 706 40.78 -26.91 4.07
CA GLN A 706 39.79 -27.25 5.11
C GLN A 706 38.90 -26.07 5.50
N TRP A 707 39.01 -24.91 4.84
CA TRP A 707 38.29 -23.68 5.21
C TRP A 707 37.63 -23.04 4.00
N GLN A 708 36.29 -23.01 4.02
CA GLN A 708 35.47 -22.29 3.06
C GLN A 708 34.80 -21.09 3.75
N VAL A 709 34.85 -19.91 3.12
CA VAL A 709 33.94 -18.80 3.45
C VAL A 709 32.86 -18.75 2.37
N GLY A 710 31.66 -18.33 2.73
CA GLY A 710 30.62 -18.07 1.74
C GLY A 710 29.77 -16.87 2.14
N ALA A 711 29.10 -16.33 1.13
CA ALA A 711 28.16 -15.23 1.25
C ALA A 711 26.94 -15.51 0.39
N GLN A 712 25.78 -15.02 0.81
CA GLN A 712 24.64 -14.91 -0.08
C GLN A 712 23.89 -13.60 0.16
N ALA A 713 23.23 -13.13 -0.88
CA ALA A 713 22.34 -11.97 -0.85
C ALA A 713 21.12 -12.25 -1.72
N GLY A 714 20.01 -11.60 -1.40
CA GLY A 714 18.82 -11.65 -2.22
C GLY A 714 17.91 -10.46 -2.01
N TYR A 715 17.08 -10.22 -3.02
CA TYR A 715 16.05 -9.19 -3.07
C TYR A 715 14.81 -9.75 -3.76
N ALA A 716 13.64 -9.36 -3.29
CA ALA A 716 12.37 -9.71 -3.91
C ALA A 716 11.35 -8.58 -3.79
N LYS A 717 10.51 -8.45 -4.82
CA LYS A 717 9.37 -7.53 -4.88
C LYS A 717 8.16 -8.30 -5.41
N THR A 718 7.13 -8.39 -4.58
CA THR A 718 5.81 -8.94 -4.91
C THR A 718 4.78 -7.81 -5.01
N ALA A 719 3.50 -8.16 -5.24
CA ALA A 719 2.38 -7.25 -5.02
C ALA A 719 2.30 -6.76 -3.56
N SER A 720 2.49 -7.68 -2.62
CA SER A 720 2.14 -7.50 -1.20
C SER A 720 3.28 -6.97 -0.32
N TYR A 721 4.53 -7.17 -0.73
CA TYR A 721 5.72 -6.75 0.03
C TYR A 721 6.99 -6.69 -0.83
N GLU A 722 7.97 -5.92 -0.34
CA GLU A 722 9.38 -6.01 -0.73
C GLU A 722 10.18 -6.68 0.39
N GLU A 723 11.15 -7.50 0.02
CA GLU A 723 12.05 -8.19 0.96
C GLU A 723 13.50 -8.11 0.48
N TYR A 724 14.45 -8.05 1.41
CA TYR A 724 15.86 -8.26 1.15
C TYR A 724 16.54 -8.98 2.31
N GLY A 725 17.65 -9.64 2.03
CA GLY A 725 18.43 -10.32 3.07
C GLY A 725 19.79 -10.77 2.58
N GLY A 726 20.58 -11.30 3.50
CA GLY A 726 21.90 -11.82 3.20
C GLY A 726 22.64 -12.35 4.42
N ALA A 727 23.77 -12.99 4.16
CA ALA A 727 24.57 -13.64 5.19
C ALA A 727 26.01 -13.89 4.78
N LEU A 728 26.79 -14.23 5.80
CA LEU A 728 28.13 -14.79 5.72
C LEU A 728 28.16 -16.12 6.49
N PHE A 729 28.92 -17.09 6.00
CA PHE A 729 29.25 -18.30 6.73
C PHE A 729 30.74 -18.63 6.64
N LEU A 730 31.27 -19.24 7.69
CA LEU A 730 32.59 -19.87 7.72
C LEU A 730 32.39 -21.37 7.98
N ARG A 731 32.88 -22.21 7.06
CA ARG A 731 32.75 -23.68 7.11
C ARG A 731 34.13 -24.31 7.22
N TYR A 732 34.30 -25.19 8.20
CA TYR A 732 35.44 -26.09 8.34
C TYR A 732 35.09 -27.48 7.79
N LEU A 733 35.93 -28.03 6.93
CA LEU A 733 35.82 -29.40 6.42
C LEU A 733 36.85 -30.30 7.14
N MET A 734 36.44 -31.47 7.60
CA MET A 734 37.39 -32.42 8.22
C MET A 734 38.30 -33.04 7.17
N SER A 735 37.76 -33.41 6.00
CA SER A 735 38.57 -33.82 4.85
C SER A 735 39.03 -32.59 4.05
N PRO A 736 40.32 -32.47 3.68
CA PRO A 736 40.77 -31.38 2.82
C PRO A 736 40.28 -31.52 1.37
N THR A 737 39.66 -30.47 0.80
CA THR A 737 39.32 -30.36 -0.63
C THR A 737 40.09 -29.20 -1.26
N ALA A 738 40.71 -29.40 -2.42
CA ALA A 738 41.49 -28.34 -3.09
C ALA A 738 40.62 -27.33 -3.85
N SER A 739 39.39 -27.73 -4.14
CA SER A 739 38.39 -27.07 -4.95
C SER A 739 37.04 -27.03 -4.23
N ILE A 740 36.09 -26.31 -4.81
CA ILE A 740 34.67 -26.43 -4.52
C ILE A 740 34.04 -27.22 -5.67
N ASP A 741 33.82 -28.51 -5.41
CA ASP A 741 33.22 -29.46 -6.34
C ASP A 741 31.69 -29.54 -6.10
N ARG A 742 31.00 -30.43 -6.81
CA ARG A 742 29.78 -31.08 -6.29
C ARG A 742 30.18 -32.32 -5.50
N GLY A 743 29.31 -32.74 -4.57
CA GLY A 743 29.64 -33.75 -3.57
C GLY A 743 30.07 -35.10 -4.15
N ASP A 744 31.04 -35.73 -3.48
CA ASP A 744 31.74 -36.97 -3.83
C ASP A 744 30.86 -38.23 -3.65
N LEU A 745 29.62 -38.23 -4.15
CA LEU A 745 28.67 -39.35 -3.98
C LEU A 745 28.90 -40.54 -4.93
N TYR A 746 29.73 -40.37 -5.96
CA TYR A 746 30.02 -41.41 -6.96
C TYR A 746 31.52 -41.66 -7.18
N ARG A 747 32.35 -41.59 -6.13
CA ARG A 747 33.70 -42.20 -6.19
C ARG A 747 33.60 -43.73 -6.13
N ARG A 748 33.74 -44.37 -7.29
CA ARG A 748 34.15 -45.78 -7.45
C ARG A 748 35.10 -45.92 -8.63
#